data_AF-A0A836B1D2-F1
#
_entry.id   AF-A0A836B1D2-F1
#
_cell.length_a   1.000
_cell.length_b   1.000
_cell.length_c   1.000
_cell.angle_alpha   90.00
_cell.angle_beta   90.00
_cell.angle_gamma   90.00
#
_symmetry.space_group_name_H-M   'P 1'
#
loop_
_entity.id
_entity.type
_entity.pdbx_description
1 polymer ?
#
loop_
_entity_poly.entity_id
_entity_poly.type
_entity_poly.pdbx_seq_one_letter_code
_entity_poly.pdbx_strand_id
1 'polypeptide(L)'
;MHAGGWRGAVRPVIPLGRRHLASGRGAGGAGSPPGGGGPRGPAAAGGPEPDGAAPGARPSVSLWWRGLQVCAGVAVAAGLSAAALPAALSTQWGLQQAMELINLRMPGRVEVAEARLSWSGANELSCVKVYDSPRGGQILLHLNKVSTSASLWQLLTGSRGFNLIISKPWINAIYDTKLGDFKLITWAERVGLLNAPPPPPPPRPQPAAAAASKAPPPQPSHQNDPQAQAAPGGSQAAAKPGGAPPQAPPRPPGGLVEVLGRINSKMDLSADVRLGRLNLVVADAMLLVPEEVRQILGPSVHITGAIGEQCLKEWAEEVGEDVGWALGAASSPTSSRAAGGAAALGASVSLAGPEGVAVRPPADVLRRPRDYKPGVMQVNSAHLAGEMRLWDGPDHTLLHQPATARLDLTPALTRLGLAAANPLLDSVVTVQGGAGGGGGAGGRLSASFNPDGGRLPYQAATVEMAPVTLALGPASNLLQLLSDLGLRGLGRGGGASSSVSLSRMSVHFTRGGELRTERVDMRLGGTAAAAATAAASGAGGGGAGDQGASGTGGSGSHGPGAGSAPAPESGTDAAAASAAAASAASAAAAMPAEPAGSGGVRLAVWGRADLMTDTLDFTVGVAPGPLLAALGLPSGERPPATAAAPAANTTTGGSSSSSSSSSRDLTLLPEGFLLLVPVRGPASAPRYDVAGAAVRLGQLGARQKAAQWAARREEHEREGHERGGDGGGAVRRGLAAGLGALVGAVAPPQELVAAIDALLLEDIRRTPPPLPPVPPGRSVA
;
A
#
# COMPACT_ATOMS: atom_id res chain seq x y z
N MET A 1 -50.20 -1.94 -24.95
CA MET A 1 -50.50 -0.63 -25.58
C MET A 1 -49.19 0.00 -26.01
N HIS A 2 -49.18 0.49 -27.25
CA HIS A 2 -48.11 1.15 -28.01
C HIS A 2 -46.84 0.38 -28.38
N ALA A 3 -46.88 -0.04 -29.65
CA ALA A 3 -45.79 -0.38 -30.54
C ALA A 3 -45.18 0.88 -31.20
N GLY A 4 -43.97 0.72 -31.73
CA GLY A 4 -43.25 1.63 -32.63
C GLY A 4 -41.76 1.61 -32.29
N GLY A 5 -40.82 1.04 -33.03
CA GLY A 5 -40.79 0.62 -34.43
C GLY A 5 -39.90 1.60 -35.21
N TRP A 6 -38.58 1.42 -35.21
CA TRP A 6 -37.65 2.11 -36.12
C TRP A 6 -36.64 1.12 -36.71
N ARG A 7 -36.64 1.06 -38.05
CA ARG A 7 -35.76 0.26 -38.90
C ARG A 7 -34.47 1.05 -39.19
N GLY A 8 -33.33 0.38 -39.15
CA GLY A 8 -32.06 0.89 -39.66
C GLY A 8 -31.15 -0.27 -40.02
N ALA A 9 -31.30 -0.80 -41.24
CA ALA A 9 -30.50 -1.89 -41.77
C ALA A 9 -29.23 -1.33 -42.42
N VAL A 10 -28.06 -1.76 -41.96
CA VAL A 10 -26.79 -1.67 -42.70
C VAL A 10 -26.09 -3.02 -42.56
N ARG A 11 -26.10 -3.81 -43.63
CA ARG A 11 -25.29 -5.03 -43.79
C ARG A 11 -23.93 -4.64 -44.37
N PRO A 12 -22.79 -5.12 -43.83
CA PRO A 12 -21.55 -5.10 -44.58
C PRO A 12 -21.52 -6.26 -45.60
N VAL A 13 -21.31 -5.88 -46.85
CA VAL A 13 -21.09 -6.75 -48.01
C VAL A 13 -19.68 -7.35 -47.91
N ILE A 14 -19.59 -8.67 -47.99
CA ILE A 14 -18.34 -9.44 -48.11
C ILE A 14 -18.02 -9.58 -49.61
N PRO A 15 -16.88 -9.10 -50.13
CA PRO A 15 -16.42 -9.49 -51.46
C PRO A 15 -15.50 -10.71 -51.37
N LEU A 16 -16.07 -11.90 -51.62
CA LEU A 16 -15.34 -13.11 -51.98
C LEU A 16 -14.90 -13.00 -53.45
N GLY A 17 -13.69 -12.50 -53.68
CA GLY A 17 -13.03 -12.47 -54.99
C GLY A 17 -12.20 -13.73 -55.24
N ARG A 18 -12.86 -14.85 -55.58
CA ARG A 18 -12.24 -16.10 -56.03
C ARG A 18 -12.07 -16.03 -57.55
N ARG A 19 -10.84 -15.81 -58.07
CA ARG A 19 -10.54 -15.99 -59.50
C ARG A 19 -9.88 -17.34 -59.73
N HIS A 20 -10.67 -18.25 -60.27
CA HIS A 20 -10.22 -19.36 -61.09
C HIS A 20 -9.60 -18.82 -62.38
N LEU A 21 -8.42 -19.32 -62.75
CA LEU A 21 -7.99 -19.42 -64.14
C LEU A 21 -7.84 -20.89 -64.49
N ALA A 22 -8.44 -21.22 -65.62
CA ALA A 22 -8.70 -22.56 -66.09
C ALA A 22 -7.50 -23.20 -66.78
N SER A 23 -7.52 -24.52 -66.66
CA SER A 23 -6.96 -25.57 -67.52
C SER A 23 -6.30 -25.19 -68.86
N GLY A 24 -5.07 -25.68 -69.03
CA GLY A 24 -4.53 -26.16 -70.31
C GLY A 24 -4.00 -27.58 -70.12
N ARG A 25 -4.71 -28.56 -70.67
CA ARG A 25 -4.43 -30.00 -70.62
C ARG A 25 -3.56 -30.35 -71.82
N GLY A 26 -2.37 -30.92 -71.60
CA GLY A 26 -1.50 -31.47 -72.63
C GLY A 26 -0.86 -32.75 -72.13
N ALA A 27 -1.26 -33.88 -72.71
CA ALA A 27 -0.81 -35.22 -72.40
C ALA A 27 0.63 -35.47 -72.86
N GLY A 28 1.32 -36.42 -72.20
CA GLY A 28 2.47 -37.07 -72.82
C GLY A 28 3.46 -37.70 -71.85
N GLY A 29 3.45 -39.03 -71.78
CA GLY A 29 4.69 -39.81 -71.84
C GLY A 29 5.41 -40.11 -70.52
N ALA A 30 5.10 -41.27 -69.96
CA ALA A 30 6.05 -42.04 -69.18
C ALA A 30 7.28 -42.38 -70.04
N GLY A 31 8.48 -42.20 -69.49
CA GLY A 31 9.74 -42.58 -70.14
C GLY A 31 10.87 -42.64 -69.13
N SER A 32 11.24 -43.86 -68.73
CA SER A 32 12.47 -44.18 -68.00
C SER A 32 13.70 -43.75 -68.80
N PRO A 33 14.78 -43.28 -68.17
CA PRO A 33 16.09 -43.29 -68.80
C PRO A 33 16.85 -44.60 -68.50
N PRO A 34 17.64 -45.10 -69.46
CA PRO A 34 18.33 -46.38 -69.41
C PRO A 34 19.71 -46.26 -68.74
N GLY A 35 20.25 -47.41 -68.33
CA GLY A 35 21.66 -47.53 -67.99
C GLY A 35 22.58 -47.45 -69.21
N GLY A 36 23.89 -47.31 -68.92
CA GLY A 36 24.95 -47.70 -69.84
C GLY A 36 26.16 -46.75 -69.87
N GLY A 37 27.35 -47.35 -69.68
CA GLY A 37 28.56 -46.94 -70.40
C GLY A 37 29.60 -46.16 -69.60
N GLY A 38 30.64 -46.85 -69.11
CA GLY A 38 31.90 -46.20 -68.71
C GLY A 38 32.75 -45.78 -69.92
N PRO A 39 33.90 -45.16 -69.66
CA PRO A 39 35.04 -45.28 -70.56
C PRO A 39 36.31 -45.77 -69.86
N ARG A 40 37.04 -46.58 -70.64
CA ARG A 40 38.40 -47.06 -70.45
C ARG A 40 39.39 -45.88 -70.33
N GLY A 41 40.47 -46.09 -69.56
CA GLY A 41 41.57 -45.13 -69.44
C GLY A 41 42.52 -45.12 -70.65
N PRO A 42 43.70 -44.50 -70.47
CA PRO A 42 44.90 -44.96 -71.15
C PRO A 42 46.05 -45.25 -70.18
N ALA A 43 46.83 -46.25 -70.55
CA ALA A 43 48.11 -46.62 -69.98
C ALA A 43 49.22 -45.61 -70.33
N ALA A 44 50.18 -45.43 -69.43
CA ALA A 44 51.56 -45.02 -69.69
C ALA A 44 52.40 -45.51 -68.49
N ALA A 45 53.20 -46.56 -68.63
CA ALA A 45 54.57 -46.57 -69.16
C ALA A 45 55.57 -45.93 -68.17
N GLY A 46 56.51 -46.75 -67.68
CA GLY A 46 57.41 -46.44 -66.59
C GLY A 46 58.78 -45.86 -66.97
N GLY A 47 59.49 -45.44 -65.90
CA GLY A 47 60.94 -45.19 -65.79
C GLY A 47 61.43 -43.80 -66.19
N PRO A 48 62.62 -43.33 -65.73
CA PRO A 48 63.52 -43.88 -64.71
C PRO A 48 63.83 -42.90 -63.54
N GLU A 49 64.44 -43.49 -62.51
CA GLU A 49 65.21 -42.90 -61.41
C GLU A 49 66.14 -41.75 -61.84
N PRO A 50 66.30 -40.73 -60.97
CA PRO A 50 67.62 -40.14 -60.75
C PRO A 50 68.01 -40.23 -59.27
N ASP A 51 69.10 -40.96 -59.06
CA ASP A 51 69.93 -40.95 -57.86
C ASP A 51 70.46 -39.54 -57.53
N GLY A 52 70.61 -39.30 -56.23
CA GLY A 52 71.70 -38.48 -55.71
C GLY A 52 71.42 -36.99 -55.51
N ALA A 53 70.76 -36.63 -54.41
CA ALA A 53 70.99 -35.33 -53.76
C ALA A 53 70.85 -35.44 -52.23
N ALA A 54 71.86 -34.91 -51.54
CA ALA A 54 72.19 -35.05 -50.13
C ALA A 54 71.05 -34.75 -49.14
N PRO A 55 71.08 -35.34 -47.92
CA PRO A 55 70.11 -35.10 -46.86
C PRO A 55 70.30 -33.69 -46.27
N GLY A 56 69.72 -32.69 -46.93
CA GLY A 56 69.56 -31.35 -46.38
C GLY A 56 68.63 -31.40 -45.18
N ALA A 57 69.18 -31.06 -44.01
CA ALA A 57 68.48 -30.93 -42.75
C ALA A 57 67.19 -30.12 -42.94
N ARG A 58 66.05 -30.82 -42.94
CA ARG A 58 64.74 -30.18 -42.90
C ARG A 58 64.69 -29.37 -41.60
N PRO A 59 64.50 -28.04 -41.64
CA PRO A 59 64.35 -27.28 -40.42
C PRO A 59 63.15 -27.86 -39.69
N SER A 60 63.40 -28.48 -38.53
CA SER A 60 62.35 -28.94 -37.64
C SER A 60 61.62 -27.70 -37.15
N VAL A 61 60.55 -27.32 -37.85
CA VAL A 61 59.65 -26.27 -37.39
C VAL A 61 59.13 -26.74 -36.04
N SER A 62 59.61 -26.13 -34.96
CA SER A 62 59.34 -26.60 -33.61
C SER A 62 57.82 -26.72 -33.42
N LEU A 63 57.34 -27.83 -32.84
CA LEU A 63 55.92 -28.07 -32.55
C LEU A 63 55.20 -26.87 -31.91
N TRP A 64 55.94 -26.05 -31.15
CA TRP A 64 55.45 -24.81 -30.56
C TRP A 64 54.95 -23.77 -31.58
N TRP A 65 55.63 -23.60 -32.72
CA TRP A 65 55.20 -22.69 -33.80
C TRP A 65 53.88 -23.13 -34.45
N ARG A 66 53.65 -24.45 -34.58
CA ARG A 66 52.36 -24.97 -35.06
C ARG A 66 51.26 -24.75 -34.03
N GLY A 67 51.55 -24.92 -32.74
CA GLY A 67 50.63 -24.57 -31.66
C GLY A 67 50.22 -23.09 -31.71
N LEU A 68 51.18 -22.20 -31.91
CA LEU A 68 50.94 -20.74 -31.99
C LEU A 68 50.10 -20.36 -33.22
N GLN A 69 50.32 -21.01 -34.38
CA GLN A 69 49.50 -20.84 -35.57
C GLN A 69 48.06 -21.33 -35.38
N VAL A 70 47.86 -22.46 -34.68
CA VAL A 70 46.52 -22.96 -34.37
C VAL A 70 45.82 -22.01 -33.39
N CYS A 71 46.49 -21.55 -32.33
CA CYS A 71 45.92 -20.58 -31.39
C CYS A 71 45.57 -19.24 -32.09
N ALA A 72 46.45 -18.74 -32.96
CA ALA A 72 46.19 -17.54 -33.75
C ALA A 72 45.01 -17.75 -34.71
N GLY A 73 44.94 -18.89 -35.38
CA GLY A 73 43.82 -19.25 -36.26
C GLY A 73 42.48 -19.31 -35.51
N VAL A 74 42.45 -19.93 -34.32
CA VAL A 74 41.26 -19.98 -33.47
C VAL A 74 40.87 -18.59 -32.96
N ALA A 75 41.84 -17.77 -32.54
CA ALA A 75 41.59 -16.40 -32.10
C ALA A 75 41.03 -15.51 -33.23
N VAL A 76 41.57 -15.64 -34.45
CA VAL A 76 41.08 -14.94 -35.64
C VAL A 76 39.69 -15.43 -36.01
N ALA A 77 39.44 -16.74 -36.01
CA ALA A 77 38.12 -17.29 -36.27
C ALA A 77 37.09 -16.82 -35.24
N ALA A 78 37.42 -16.87 -33.95
CA ALA A 78 36.57 -16.37 -32.87
C ALA A 78 36.32 -14.86 -32.99
N GLY A 79 37.37 -14.09 -33.33
CA GLY A 79 37.26 -12.65 -33.57
C GLY A 79 36.36 -12.30 -34.75
N LEU A 80 36.48 -13.03 -35.86
CA LEU A 80 35.61 -12.88 -37.03
C LEU A 80 34.17 -13.30 -36.73
N SER A 81 33.96 -14.40 -36.01
CA SER A 81 32.63 -14.82 -35.56
C SER A 81 31.98 -13.79 -34.64
N ALA A 82 32.74 -13.24 -33.69
CA ALA A 82 32.26 -12.17 -32.81
C ALA A 82 31.94 -10.89 -33.61
N ALA A 83 32.81 -10.49 -34.54
CA ALA A 83 32.56 -9.33 -35.39
C ALA A 83 31.32 -9.50 -36.29
N ALA A 84 31.09 -10.70 -36.83
CA ALA A 84 29.95 -11.01 -37.67
C ALA A 84 28.63 -11.26 -36.90
N LEU A 85 28.69 -11.41 -35.57
CA LEU A 85 27.56 -11.84 -34.75
C LEU A 85 26.32 -10.93 -34.86
N PRO A 86 26.40 -9.59 -34.82
CA PRO A 86 25.22 -8.73 -34.99
C PRO A 86 24.60 -8.84 -36.37
N ALA A 87 25.42 -8.95 -37.42
CA ALA A 87 24.93 -9.15 -38.79
C ALA A 87 24.22 -10.51 -38.92
N ALA A 88 24.81 -11.57 -38.34
CA ALA A 88 24.20 -12.90 -38.31
C ALA A 88 22.89 -12.92 -37.51
N LEU A 89 22.85 -12.31 -36.32
CA LEU A 89 21.64 -12.19 -35.49
C LEU A 89 20.56 -11.29 -36.11
N SER A 90 20.96 -10.35 -36.97
CA SER A 90 20.01 -9.53 -37.73
C SER A 90 19.38 -10.29 -38.90
N THR A 91 19.91 -11.45 -39.29
CA THR A 91 19.23 -12.33 -40.25
C THR A 91 18.06 -13.04 -39.60
N GLN A 92 16.99 -13.29 -40.37
CA GLN A 92 15.80 -14.00 -39.87
C GLN A 92 16.13 -15.37 -39.26
N TRP A 93 17.05 -16.12 -39.88
CA TRP A 93 17.48 -17.43 -39.38
C TRP A 93 18.27 -17.32 -38.06
N GLY A 94 19.24 -16.40 -38.00
CA GLY A 94 20.02 -16.19 -36.77
C GLY A 94 19.16 -15.69 -35.61
N LEU A 95 18.20 -14.80 -35.89
CA LEU A 95 17.23 -14.33 -34.90
C LEU A 95 16.35 -15.48 -34.39
N GLN A 96 15.84 -16.35 -35.27
CA GLN A 96 15.03 -17.51 -34.88
C GLN A 96 15.80 -18.45 -33.96
N GLN A 97 17.05 -18.76 -34.29
CA GLN A 97 17.91 -19.61 -33.45
C GLN A 97 18.21 -18.97 -32.08
N ALA A 98 18.48 -17.66 -32.06
CA ALA A 98 18.67 -16.93 -30.81
C ALA A 98 17.40 -16.93 -29.95
N MET A 99 16.22 -16.72 -30.56
CA MET A 99 14.94 -16.77 -29.86
C MET A 99 14.61 -18.17 -29.36
N GLU A 100 14.96 -19.23 -30.09
CA GLU A 100 14.79 -20.62 -29.62
C GLU A 100 15.63 -20.87 -28.36
N LEU A 101 16.90 -20.48 -28.36
CA LEU A 101 17.79 -20.59 -27.20
C LEU A 101 17.29 -19.77 -25.99
N ILE A 102 16.79 -18.58 -26.25
CA ILE A 102 16.22 -17.71 -25.21
C ILE A 102 14.94 -18.33 -24.63
N ASN A 103 14.07 -18.86 -25.49
CA ASN A 103 12.81 -19.50 -25.09
C ASN A 103 13.01 -20.82 -24.33
N LEU A 104 14.17 -21.47 -24.48
CA LEU A 104 14.54 -22.61 -23.64
C LEU A 104 14.80 -22.22 -22.17
N ARG A 105 15.12 -20.94 -21.91
CA ARG A 105 15.42 -20.44 -20.55
C ARG A 105 14.33 -19.57 -19.94
N MET A 106 13.43 -19.02 -20.75
CA MET A 106 12.35 -18.18 -20.25
C MET A 106 11.08 -19.01 -19.96
N PRO A 107 10.41 -18.79 -18.82
CA PRO A 107 9.07 -19.32 -18.58
C PRO A 107 8.07 -18.61 -19.50
N GLY A 108 7.83 -19.15 -20.69
CA GLY A 108 6.93 -18.55 -21.68
C GLY A 108 7.50 -18.64 -23.09
N ARG A 109 7.02 -17.78 -23.98
CA ARG A 109 7.57 -17.63 -25.34
C ARG A 109 7.82 -16.16 -25.62
N VAL A 110 8.96 -15.84 -26.20
CA VAL A 110 9.32 -14.53 -26.72
C VAL A 110 9.51 -14.65 -28.22
N GLU A 111 8.84 -13.77 -28.95
CA GLU A 111 8.96 -13.65 -30.40
C GLU A 111 9.48 -12.26 -30.74
N VAL A 112 10.39 -12.17 -31.70
CA VAL A 112 10.90 -10.92 -32.25
C VAL A 112 10.81 -11.05 -33.76
N ALA A 113 10.13 -10.12 -34.44
CA ALA A 113 9.95 -10.22 -35.89
C ALA A 113 11.17 -9.73 -36.67
N GLU A 114 11.81 -8.67 -36.20
CA GLU A 114 13.01 -8.11 -36.83
C GLU A 114 13.96 -7.59 -35.74
N ALA A 115 15.25 -7.81 -35.95
CA ALA A 115 16.31 -7.24 -35.13
C ALA A 115 17.34 -6.60 -36.06
N ARG A 116 17.67 -5.34 -35.81
CA ARG A 116 18.75 -4.61 -36.46
C ARG A 116 19.80 -4.30 -35.41
N LEU A 117 20.82 -5.15 -35.37
CA LEU A 117 21.88 -5.08 -34.36
C LEU A 117 23.17 -4.57 -35.00
N SER A 118 23.87 -3.66 -34.32
CA SER A 118 25.12 -3.08 -34.76
C SER A 118 26.12 -2.99 -33.61
N TRP A 119 27.39 -3.32 -33.89
CA TRP A 119 28.49 -3.18 -32.93
C TRP A 119 28.80 -1.72 -32.60
N SER A 120 28.63 -0.81 -33.56
CA SER A 120 29.03 0.60 -33.46
C SER A 120 27.87 1.59 -33.60
N GLY A 121 26.72 1.17 -34.12
CA GLY A 121 25.54 2.02 -34.33
C GLY A 121 24.38 1.68 -33.39
N ALA A 122 23.28 2.41 -33.51
CA ALA A 122 22.05 2.16 -32.78
C ALA A 122 21.50 0.75 -33.05
N ASN A 123 20.83 0.17 -32.05
CA ASN A 123 20.14 -1.11 -32.20
C ASN A 123 18.63 -0.90 -32.19
N GLU A 124 17.92 -1.71 -32.97
CA GLU A 124 16.46 -1.67 -33.08
C GLU A 124 15.89 -3.10 -33.08
N LEU A 125 14.82 -3.30 -32.31
CA LEU A 125 14.01 -4.51 -32.31
C LEU A 125 12.57 -4.15 -32.67
N SER A 126 11.96 -4.92 -33.57
CA SER A 126 10.59 -4.71 -34.01
C SER A 126 9.70 -5.89 -33.63
N CYS A 127 8.49 -5.58 -33.17
CA CYS A 127 7.42 -6.53 -32.85
C CYS A 127 7.87 -7.59 -31.83
N VAL A 128 8.38 -7.14 -30.67
CA VAL A 128 8.72 -8.03 -29.56
C VAL A 128 7.42 -8.44 -28.85
N LYS A 129 7.10 -9.72 -28.84
CA LYS A 129 5.93 -10.27 -28.15
C LYS A 129 6.37 -11.24 -27.08
N VAL A 130 5.83 -11.08 -25.88
CA VAL A 130 6.02 -12.00 -24.75
C VAL A 130 4.69 -12.69 -24.48
N TYR A 131 4.71 -14.01 -24.39
CA TYR A 131 3.57 -14.87 -24.11
C TYR A 131 3.74 -15.58 -22.77
N ASP A 132 2.63 -15.71 -22.04
CA ASP A 132 2.53 -16.40 -20.73
C ASP A 132 3.00 -17.87 -20.80
N SER A 133 2.67 -18.57 -21.89
CA SER A 133 2.96 -20.00 -22.07
C SER A 133 3.92 -20.26 -23.23
N PRO A 134 4.82 -21.25 -23.13
CA PRO A 134 5.74 -21.63 -24.21
C PRO A 134 5.01 -22.07 -25.49
N ARG A 135 3.74 -22.53 -25.38
CA ARG A 135 2.92 -22.93 -26.54
C ARG A 135 2.24 -21.75 -27.26
N GLY A 136 2.60 -20.51 -26.93
CA GLY A 136 1.96 -19.31 -27.50
C GLY A 136 0.63 -19.00 -26.82
N GLY A 137 0.66 -18.83 -25.51
CA GLY A 137 -0.51 -18.49 -24.69
C GLY A 137 -1.01 -17.05 -24.92
N GLN A 138 -1.49 -16.41 -23.86
CA GLN A 138 -1.89 -15.01 -23.94
C GLN A 138 -0.65 -14.11 -24.08
N ILE A 139 -0.74 -13.09 -24.94
CA ILE A 139 0.30 -12.06 -25.03
C ILE A 139 0.26 -11.22 -23.74
N LEU A 140 1.39 -11.14 -23.06
CA LEU A 140 1.58 -10.34 -21.85
C LEU A 140 2.16 -8.95 -22.17
N LEU A 141 3.06 -8.89 -23.18
CA LEU A 141 3.73 -7.67 -23.60
C LEU A 141 3.91 -7.71 -25.11
N HIS A 142 3.59 -6.61 -25.80
CA HIS A 142 3.88 -6.44 -27.21
C HIS A 142 4.50 -5.07 -27.46
N LEU A 143 5.77 -5.04 -27.83
CA LEU A 143 6.52 -3.83 -28.14
C LEU A 143 6.60 -3.71 -29.66
N ASN A 144 6.01 -2.67 -30.24
CA ASN A 144 6.00 -2.51 -31.68
C ASN A 144 7.40 -2.21 -32.22
N LYS A 145 8.10 -1.27 -31.59
CA LYS A 145 9.50 -0.99 -31.89
C LYS A 145 10.22 -0.50 -30.63
N VAL A 146 11.38 -1.10 -30.37
CA VAL A 146 12.31 -0.77 -29.30
C VAL A 146 13.60 -0.32 -29.96
N SER A 147 13.99 0.92 -29.76
CA SER A 147 15.26 1.45 -30.29
C SER A 147 16.14 1.91 -29.15
N THR A 148 17.42 1.55 -29.21
CA THR A 148 18.44 2.05 -28.30
C THR A 148 19.50 2.82 -29.08
N SER A 149 19.84 3.99 -28.56
CA SER A 149 20.94 4.81 -29.09
C SER A 149 22.32 4.18 -28.87
N ALA A 150 22.44 3.26 -27.91
CA ALA A 150 23.69 2.56 -27.65
C ALA A 150 23.93 1.46 -28.67
N SER A 151 25.20 1.33 -29.05
CA SER A 151 25.67 0.18 -29.80
C SER A 151 25.76 -1.08 -28.96
N LEU A 152 25.79 -2.26 -29.60
CA LEU A 152 25.86 -3.52 -28.87
C LEU A 152 27.16 -3.60 -28.04
N TRP A 153 28.25 -3.03 -28.55
CA TRP A 153 29.50 -2.90 -27.81
C TRP A 153 29.34 -1.99 -26.58
N GLN A 154 28.66 -0.86 -26.72
CA GLN A 154 28.39 0.05 -25.63
C GLN A 154 27.49 -0.59 -24.55
N LEU A 155 26.49 -1.37 -24.96
CA LEU A 155 25.64 -2.12 -24.02
C LEU A 155 26.45 -3.18 -23.26
N LEU A 156 27.31 -3.94 -23.95
CA LEU A 156 28.15 -4.97 -23.31
C LEU A 156 29.23 -4.38 -22.38
N THR A 157 29.82 -3.25 -22.76
CA THR A 157 30.86 -2.57 -21.96
C THR A 157 30.26 -1.69 -20.86
N GLY A 158 28.94 -1.55 -20.80
CA GLY A 158 28.24 -0.73 -19.83
C GLY A 158 28.54 0.76 -20.02
N SER A 159 28.34 1.30 -21.23
CA SER A 159 28.53 2.72 -21.54
C SER A 159 27.72 3.63 -20.59
N ARG A 160 28.19 4.88 -20.41
CA ARG A 160 27.74 5.79 -19.35
C ARG A 160 26.39 6.46 -19.58
N GLY A 161 25.60 6.04 -20.57
CA GLY A 161 24.33 6.68 -20.89
C GLY A 161 23.79 6.19 -22.23
N PHE A 162 22.52 5.76 -22.25
CA PHE A 162 21.82 5.49 -23.49
C PHE A 162 20.32 5.72 -23.36
N ASN A 163 19.73 6.22 -24.43
CA ASN A 163 18.29 6.38 -24.58
C ASN A 163 17.70 5.07 -25.11
N LEU A 164 16.70 4.55 -24.39
CA LEU A 164 15.85 3.44 -24.79
C LEU A 164 14.46 3.98 -25.08
N ILE A 165 14.08 3.98 -26.35
CA ILE A 165 12.77 4.46 -26.80
C ILE A 165 11.92 3.25 -27.11
N ILE A 166 10.78 3.14 -26.43
CA ILE A 166 9.79 2.09 -26.65
C ILE A 166 8.56 2.76 -27.26
N SER A 167 8.22 2.35 -28.47
CA SER A 167 7.11 2.91 -29.23
C SER A 167 5.89 2.00 -29.21
N LYS A 168 4.73 2.58 -28.89
CA LYS A 168 3.42 1.91 -28.88
C LYS A 168 3.42 0.57 -28.15
N PRO A 169 4.00 0.44 -26.95
CA PRO A 169 3.96 -0.84 -26.26
C PRO A 169 2.54 -1.12 -25.81
N TRP A 170 2.14 -2.37 -25.95
CA TRP A 170 0.87 -2.92 -25.50
C TRP A 170 1.16 -3.82 -24.30
N ILE A 171 0.70 -3.41 -23.13
CA ILE A 171 0.99 -4.07 -21.86
C ILE A 171 -0.30 -4.67 -21.33
N ASN A 172 -0.28 -5.97 -21.06
CA ASN A 172 -1.42 -6.68 -20.53
C ASN A 172 -1.34 -6.76 -19.00
N ALA A 173 -2.09 -5.89 -18.31
CA ALA A 173 -2.15 -5.84 -16.86
C ALA A 173 -3.37 -6.60 -16.29
N ILE A 174 -3.60 -7.83 -16.77
CA ILE A 174 -4.60 -8.73 -16.17
C ILE A 174 -4.12 -9.20 -14.81
N TYR A 175 -4.98 -9.02 -13.83
CA TYR A 175 -4.89 -9.70 -12.55
C TYR A 175 -5.36 -11.15 -12.70
N ASP A 176 -4.49 -12.12 -12.44
CA ASP A 176 -4.86 -13.53 -12.42
C ASP A 176 -5.26 -13.94 -11.01
N THR A 177 -6.55 -14.16 -10.83
CA THR A 177 -7.17 -14.53 -9.56
C THR A 177 -6.61 -15.84 -8.98
N LYS A 178 -6.11 -16.74 -9.82
CA LYS A 178 -5.50 -18.00 -9.39
C LYS A 178 -4.08 -17.81 -8.89
N LEU A 179 -3.37 -16.83 -9.44
CA LEU A 179 -2.01 -16.48 -9.01
C LEU A 179 -2.03 -15.49 -7.84
N GLY A 180 -3.13 -14.75 -7.67
CA GLY A 180 -3.21 -13.65 -6.70
C GLY A 180 -2.33 -12.46 -7.09
N ASP A 181 -1.98 -12.34 -8.37
CA ASP A 181 -1.05 -11.33 -8.87
C ASP A 181 -1.27 -11.06 -10.37
N PHE A 182 -0.66 -9.99 -10.89
CA PHE A 182 -0.65 -9.68 -12.31
C PHE A 182 0.25 -10.65 -13.07
N LYS A 183 -0.27 -11.25 -14.14
CA LYS A 183 0.48 -12.26 -14.91
C LYS A 183 1.85 -11.80 -15.38
N LEU A 184 1.96 -10.53 -15.76
CA LEU A 184 3.23 -9.95 -16.21
C LEU A 184 4.26 -9.86 -15.07
N ILE A 185 3.82 -9.53 -13.86
CA ILE A 185 4.69 -9.46 -12.67
C ILE A 185 5.17 -10.87 -12.34
N THR A 186 4.25 -11.82 -12.19
CA THR A 186 4.60 -13.22 -11.93
C THR A 186 5.52 -13.81 -13.01
N TRP A 187 5.30 -13.46 -14.28
CA TRP A 187 6.19 -13.82 -15.38
C TRP A 187 7.60 -13.23 -15.17
N ALA A 188 7.69 -11.93 -14.89
CA ALA A 188 8.96 -11.25 -14.67
C ALA A 188 9.71 -11.78 -13.44
N GLU A 189 9.00 -12.12 -12.37
CA GLU A 189 9.59 -12.78 -11.19
C GLU A 189 10.17 -14.16 -11.54
N ARG A 190 9.43 -14.98 -12.29
CA ARG A 190 9.91 -16.32 -12.70
C ARG A 190 11.10 -16.26 -13.66
N VAL A 191 11.21 -15.21 -14.48
CA VAL A 191 12.39 -14.95 -15.32
C VAL A 191 13.57 -14.46 -14.46
N GLY A 192 13.32 -14.06 -13.21
CA GLY A 192 14.31 -13.47 -12.32
C GLY A 192 14.56 -11.98 -12.60
N LEU A 193 13.68 -11.28 -13.32
CA LEU A 193 13.83 -9.85 -13.60
C LEU A 193 13.58 -8.98 -12.37
N LEU A 194 12.65 -9.39 -11.50
CA LEU A 194 12.26 -8.62 -10.30
C LEU A 194 12.93 -9.12 -9.01
N ASN A 195 13.33 -10.39 -8.97
CA ASN A 195 13.86 -11.04 -7.76
C ASN A 195 15.26 -11.67 -8.00
N ALA A 196 16.04 -11.15 -8.95
CA ALA A 196 17.43 -11.60 -9.10
C ALA A 196 18.17 -11.34 -7.77
N PRO A 197 18.72 -12.37 -7.11
CA PRO A 197 19.56 -12.14 -5.95
C PRO A 197 20.72 -11.23 -6.38
N PRO A 198 21.09 -10.22 -5.57
CA PRO A 198 22.20 -9.35 -5.89
C PRO A 198 23.44 -10.21 -6.16
N PRO A 199 24.25 -9.88 -7.19
CA PRO A 199 25.47 -10.63 -7.46
C PRO A 199 26.31 -10.66 -6.17
N PRO A 200 26.89 -11.81 -5.79
CA PRO A 200 27.69 -11.90 -4.58
C PRO A 200 28.75 -10.79 -4.62
N PRO A 201 28.94 -10.03 -3.53
CA PRO A 201 29.91 -8.95 -3.53
C PRO A 201 31.26 -9.52 -3.97
N PRO A 202 32.01 -8.83 -4.86
CA PRO A 202 33.30 -9.31 -5.30
C PRO A 202 34.13 -9.65 -4.06
N PRO A 203 34.83 -10.81 -4.04
CA PRO A 203 35.58 -11.23 -2.87
C PRO A 203 36.47 -10.05 -2.49
N ARG A 204 36.19 -9.46 -1.31
CA ARG A 204 36.98 -8.34 -0.83
C ARG A 204 38.42 -8.81 -0.90
N PRO A 205 39.33 -8.09 -1.58
CA PRO A 205 40.74 -8.46 -1.58
C PRO A 205 41.11 -8.61 -0.11
N GLN A 206 41.30 -9.86 0.32
CA GLN A 206 41.72 -10.14 1.68
C GLN A 206 42.99 -9.32 1.83
N PRO A 207 43.07 -8.38 2.80
CA PRO A 207 44.29 -7.64 3.01
C PRO A 207 45.35 -8.71 3.15
N ALA A 208 46.32 -8.73 2.22
CA ALA A 208 47.33 -9.75 2.13
C ALA A 208 47.90 -9.89 3.53
N ALA A 209 47.53 -10.98 4.21
CA ALA A 209 47.91 -11.19 5.59
C ALA A 209 49.43 -11.21 5.57
N ALA A 210 50.01 -10.13 6.11
CA ALA A 210 51.43 -10.00 6.27
C ALA A 210 51.90 -11.30 6.94
N ALA A 211 52.75 -12.02 6.20
CA ALA A 211 53.32 -13.26 6.63
C ALA A 211 53.98 -13.07 8.00
N ALA A 212 53.32 -13.55 9.05
CA ALA A 212 53.88 -13.58 10.38
C ALA A 212 53.44 -14.86 11.10
N SER A 213 54.46 -15.59 11.55
CA SER A 213 54.44 -16.71 12.51
C SER A 213 53.72 -18.00 12.13
N LYS A 214 54.52 -18.83 11.45
CA LYS A 214 54.62 -20.29 11.61
C LYS A 214 54.28 -20.73 13.06
N ALA A 215 53.18 -21.45 13.23
CA ALA A 215 52.81 -22.18 14.46
C ALA A 215 52.55 -23.67 14.12
N PRO A 216 52.74 -24.61 15.07
CA PRO A 216 52.88 -26.05 14.79
C PRO A 216 51.53 -26.78 14.63
N PRO A 217 51.52 -27.99 14.05
CA PRO A 217 50.30 -28.70 13.67
C PRO A 217 49.53 -29.29 14.87
N PRO A 218 48.19 -29.31 14.85
CA PRO A 218 47.39 -30.00 15.86
C PRO A 218 47.35 -31.52 15.63
N GLN A 219 47.39 -32.26 16.74
CA GLN A 219 47.25 -33.71 16.83
C GLN A 219 45.84 -34.20 16.44
N PRO A 220 45.71 -35.45 15.97
CA PRO A 220 44.43 -36.08 15.68
C PRO A 220 43.82 -36.70 16.95
N SER A 221 42.57 -36.37 17.26
CA SER A 221 41.80 -37.08 18.28
C SER A 221 40.47 -37.58 17.69
N HIS A 222 40.40 -38.91 17.57
CA HIS A 222 39.26 -39.80 17.85
C HIS A 222 37.85 -39.30 17.49
N GLN A 223 37.19 -39.82 16.45
CA GLN A 223 36.60 -41.17 16.35
C GLN A 223 35.75 -41.52 17.59
N ASN A 224 34.43 -41.33 17.45
CA ASN A 224 33.39 -42.16 18.10
C ASN A 224 32.03 -41.84 17.46
N ASP A 225 31.62 -42.69 16.52
CA ASP A 225 30.22 -43.09 16.37
C ASP A 225 29.89 -44.12 17.48
N PRO A 226 28.61 -44.24 17.87
CA PRO A 226 27.97 -45.51 17.58
C PRO A 226 26.54 -45.40 17.04
N GLN A 227 26.35 -46.04 15.89
CA GLN A 227 25.36 -47.07 15.60
C GLN A 227 24.09 -47.22 16.47
N ALA A 228 22.99 -47.24 15.72
CA ALA A 228 21.95 -48.29 15.70
C ALA A 228 20.86 -48.30 16.78
N GLN A 229 19.62 -48.15 16.31
CA GLN A 229 18.62 -49.19 16.54
C GLN A 229 17.54 -49.19 15.45
N ALA A 230 17.57 -50.26 14.66
CA ALA A 230 16.44 -50.73 13.88
C ALA A 230 15.57 -51.62 14.78
N ALA A 231 14.25 -51.58 14.62
CA ALA A 231 13.40 -52.75 14.79
C ALA A 231 12.05 -52.57 14.07
N PRO A 232 11.38 -53.67 13.69
CA PRO A 232 10.45 -53.72 12.57
C PRO A 232 9.01 -54.11 12.97
N GLY A 233 8.10 -54.01 12.01
CA GLY A 233 6.91 -54.87 11.94
C GLY A 233 5.62 -54.29 12.53
N GLY A 234 4.56 -54.26 11.71
CA GLY A 234 3.24 -53.87 12.17
C GLY A 234 2.18 -53.77 11.07
N SER A 235 1.83 -54.92 10.51
CA SER A 235 0.48 -55.31 10.11
C SER A 235 -0.35 -54.39 9.19
N GLN A 236 -0.45 -54.84 7.95
CA GLN A 236 -1.55 -54.57 7.03
C GLN A 236 -2.90 -54.89 7.71
N ALA A 237 -3.73 -53.87 7.92
CA ALA A 237 -5.16 -54.02 8.11
C ALA A 237 -5.86 -53.31 6.94
N ALA A 238 -6.58 -54.10 6.15
CA ALA A 238 -7.36 -53.67 5.02
C ALA A 238 -8.44 -52.66 5.45
N ALA A 239 -8.15 -51.37 5.26
CA ALA A 239 -9.13 -50.30 5.36
C ALA A 239 -9.90 -50.21 4.04
N LYS A 240 -11.18 -50.58 4.13
CA LYS A 240 -12.29 -50.33 3.22
C LYS A 240 -12.13 -48.95 2.51
N PRO A 241 -12.34 -48.83 1.19
CA PRO A 241 -12.26 -47.55 0.49
C PRO A 241 -13.38 -46.63 0.98
N GLY A 242 -13.04 -45.79 1.96
CA GLY A 242 -13.87 -44.71 2.46
C GLY A 242 -14.06 -43.68 1.36
N GLY A 243 -15.33 -43.39 1.05
CA GLY A 243 -15.72 -42.41 0.06
C GLY A 243 -14.95 -41.11 0.26
N ALA A 244 -14.42 -40.57 -0.84
CA ALA A 244 -13.83 -39.25 -0.85
C ALA A 244 -14.82 -38.28 -0.17
N PRO A 245 -14.37 -37.51 0.84
CA PRO A 245 -15.23 -36.50 1.44
C PRO A 245 -15.76 -35.63 0.28
N PRO A 246 -17.07 -35.32 0.24
CA PRO A 246 -17.64 -34.52 -0.82
C PRO A 246 -16.80 -33.25 -0.92
N GLN A 247 -16.08 -33.11 -2.04
CA GLN A 247 -15.33 -31.90 -2.33
C GLN A 247 -16.34 -30.77 -2.23
N ALA A 248 -16.14 -29.91 -1.23
CA ALA A 248 -16.98 -28.74 -1.06
C ALA A 248 -17.00 -28.01 -2.41
N PRO A 249 -18.18 -27.65 -2.93
CA PRO A 249 -18.27 -26.98 -4.22
C PRO A 249 -17.33 -25.77 -4.20
N PRO A 250 -16.50 -25.58 -5.25
CA PRO A 250 -15.54 -24.47 -5.29
C PRO A 250 -16.32 -23.18 -5.04
N ARG A 251 -15.98 -22.49 -3.94
CA ARG A 251 -16.66 -21.24 -3.58
C ARG A 251 -16.44 -20.25 -4.71
N PRO A 252 -17.48 -19.53 -5.17
CA PRO A 252 -17.31 -18.52 -6.19
C PRO A 252 -16.31 -17.47 -5.66
N PRO A 253 -15.28 -17.11 -6.44
CA PRO A 253 -14.33 -16.07 -6.04
C PRO A 253 -15.09 -14.77 -5.76
N GLY A 254 -14.67 -14.01 -4.74
CA GLY A 254 -15.31 -12.75 -4.37
C GLY A 254 -15.42 -11.76 -5.53
N GLY A 255 -16.46 -10.94 -5.54
CA GLY A 255 -16.84 -10.11 -6.69
C GLY A 255 -15.74 -9.19 -7.22
N LEU A 256 -14.91 -8.59 -6.35
CA LEU A 256 -13.82 -7.69 -6.77
C LEU A 256 -12.78 -8.42 -7.63
N VAL A 257 -12.43 -9.63 -7.24
CA VAL A 257 -11.38 -10.43 -7.88
C VAL A 257 -11.85 -10.89 -9.27
N GLU A 258 -13.14 -11.21 -9.43
CA GLU A 258 -13.73 -11.51 -10.75
C GLU A 258 -13.76 -10.26 -11.66
N VAL A 259 -14.06 -9.10 -11.08
CA VAL A 259 -14.10 -7.82 -11.79
C VAL A 259 -12.70 -7.44 -12.31
N LEU A 260 -11.66 -7.55 -11.49
CA LEU A 260 -10.27 -7.30 -11.89
C LEU A 260 -9.74 -8.28 -12.95
N GLY A 261 -10.39 -9.45 -13.12
CA GLY A 261 -10.05 -10.41 -14.17
C GLY A 261 -10.60 -10.05 -15.56
N ARG A 262 -11.53 -9.09 -15.66
CA ARG A 262 -12.18 -8.71 -16.93
C ARG A 262 -11.47 -7.49 -17.54
N ILE A 263 -10.67 -7.69 -18.57
CA ILE A 263 -10.20 -6.56 -19.38
C ILE A 263 -11.31 -6.16 -20.33
N ASN A 264 -11.80 -4.94 -20.18
CA ASN A 264 -12.67 -4.35 -21.18
C ASN A 264 -12.10 -3.05 -21.75
N SER A 265 -10.92 -2.61 -21.28
CA SER A 265 -10.58 -1.20 -21.35
C SER A 265 -9.14 -0.93 -21.71
N LYS A 266 -8.97 0.00 -22.65
CA LYS A 266 -7.69 0.52 -23.12
C LYS A 266 -7.43 1.83 -22.41
N MET A 267 -6.25 1.97 -21.82
CA MET A 267 -5.79 3.19 -21.17
C MET A 267 -4.46 3.60 -21.80
N ASP A 268 -4.29 4.88 -22.07
CA ASP A 268 -3.03 5.39 -22.63
C ASP A 268 -1.98 5.48 -21.51
N LEU A 269 -0.76 5.09 -21.80
CA LEU A 269 0.36 5.16 -20.89
C LEU A 269 1.51 5.91 -21.57
N SER A 270 2.15 6.80 -20.84
CA SER A 270 3.40 7.42 -21.26
C SER A 270 4.36 7.42 -20.09
N ALA A 271 5.65 7.29 -20.36
CA ALA A 271 6.66 7.31 -19.32
C ALA A 271 7.93 8.01 -19.78
N ASP A 272 8.51 8.83 -18.91
CA ASP A 272 9.85 9.41 -19.06
C ASP A 272 10.61 9.18 -17.75
N VAL A 273 11.44 8.14 -17.73
CA VAL A 273 12.17 7.71 -16.53
C VAL A 273 13.66 7.68 -16.80
N ARG A 274 14.41 8.48 -16.04
CA ARG A 274 15.88 8.59 -16.11
C ARG A 274 16.50 7.78 -14.99
N LEU A 275 17.23 6.72 -15.32
CA LEU A 275 17.79 5.74 -14.39
C LEU A 275 19.32 5.71 -14.52
N GLY A 276 19.98 6.78 -14.09
CA GLY A 276 21.43 6.95 -14.15
C GLY A 276 22.00 6.90 -15.57
N ARG A 277 22.21 5.68 -16.09
CA ARG A 277 22.72 5.45 -17.46
C ARG A 277 21.63 5.14 -18.48
N LEU A 278 20.39 4.93 -18.06
CA LEU A 278 19.28 4.56 -18.93
C LEU A 278 18.25 5.67 -18.93
N ASN A 279 17.96 6.26 -20.08
CA ASN A 279 16.79 7.13 -20.23
C ASN A 279 15.70 6.33 -20.95
N LEU A 280 14.66 5.95 -20.22
CA LEU A 280 13.52 5.20 -20.73
C LEU A 280 12.42 6.18 -21.15
N VAL A 281 12.15 6.23 -22.44
CA VAL A 281 11.05 7.02 -23.01
C VAL A 281 10.03 6.07 -23.62
N VAL A 282 8.82 6.12 -23.12
CA VAL A 282 7.67 5.34 -23.59
C VAL A 282 6.64 6.31 -24.16
N ALA A 283 6.54 6.35 -25.49
CA ALA A 283 5.58 7.17 -26.21
C ALA A 283 4.37 6.32 -26.63
N ASP A 284 3.17 6.79 -26.27
CA ASP A 284 1.87 6.25 -26.68
C ASP A 284 1.67 4.75 -26.37
N ALA A 285 1.99 4.33 -25.15
CA ALA A 285 1.68 2.97 -24.71
C ALA A 285 0.18 2.76 -24.54
N MET A 286 -0.25 1.52 -24.78
CA MET A 286 -1.61 1.07 -24.49
C MET A 286 -1.54 0.06 -23.35
N LEU A 287 -2.04 0.47 -22.19
CA LEU A 287 -2.20 -0.40 -21.05
C LEU A 287 -3.61 -1.00 -21.08
N LEU A 288 -3.68 -2.33 -21.08
CA LEU A 288 -4.94 -3.05 -20.91
C LEU A 288 -5.19 -3.27 -19.43
N VAL A 289 -6.19 -2.56 -18.92
CA VAL A 289 -6.60 -2.62 -17.52
C VAL A 289 -8.07 -3.02 -17.41
N PRO A 290 -8.51 -3.52 -16.25
CA PRO A 290 -9.93 -3.58 -15.92
C PRO A 290 -10.59 -2.19 -16.06
N GLU A 291 -11.85 -2.16 -16.47
CA GLU A 291 -12.59 -0.88 -16.68
C GLU A 291 -12.64 -0.06 -15.40
N GLU A 292 -12.68 -0.73 -14.27
CA GLU A 292 -12.70 -0.17 -12.93
C GLU A 292 -11.41 0.57 -12.61
N VAL A 293 -10.27 0.00 -12.96
CA VAL A 293 -8.95 0.63 -12.83
C VAL A 293 -8.85 1.83 -13.76
N ARG A 294 -9.37 1.74 -14.98
CA ARG A 294 -9.44 2.89 -15.90
C ARG A 294 -10.36 4.00 -15.38
N GLN A 295 -11.47 3.67 -14.73
CA GLN A 295 -12.33 4.68 -14.11
C GLN A 295 -11.65 5.35 -12.90
N ILE A 296 -10.80 4.61 -12.18
CA ILE A 296 -10.01 5.15 -11.07
C ILE A 296 -8.90 6.07 -11.58
N LEU A 297 -8.12 5.63 -12.56
CA LEU A 297 -6.94 6.36 -13.04
C LEU A 297 -7.29 7.39 -14.12
N GLY A 298 -8.40 7.23 -14.82
CA GLY A 298 -8.76 8.00 -15.99
C GLY A 298 -8.27 7.37 -17.31
N PRO A 299 -8.42 8.08 -18.44
CA PRO A 299 -8.10 7.54 -19.76
C PRO A 299 -6.60 7.43 -20.03
N SER A 300 -5.76 8.17 -19.30
CA SER A 300 -4.32 8.21 -19.48
C SER A 300 -3.56 8.24 -18.16
N VAL A 301 -2.37 7.61 -18.16
CA VAL A 301 -1.40 7.64 -17.06
C VAL A 301 -0.05 8.08 -17.61
N HIS A 302 0.60 8.99 -16.91
CA HIS A 302 1.92 9.49 -17.20
C HIS A 302 2.84 9.23 -16.01
N ILE A 303 3.99 8.61 -16.26
CA ILE A 303 4.98 8.31 -15.23
C ILE A 303 6.24 9.10 -15.54
N THR A 304 6.69 9.93 -14.61
CA THR A 304 7.98 10.63 -14.72
C THR A 304 8.87 10.23 -13.57
N GLY A 305 10.17 10.18 -13.80
CA GLY A 305 11.08 9.96 -12.70
C GLY A 305 12.54 10.13 -13.08
N ALA A 306 13.35 10.33 -12.06
CA ALA A 306 14.78 10.43 -12.19
C ALA A 306 15.46 9.76 -10.99
N ILE A 307 16.46 8.92 -11.24
CA ILE A 307 17.28 8.24 -10.23
C ILE A 307 18.74 8.49 -10.57
N GLY A 308 19.49 8.96 -9.58
CA GLY A 308 20.87 9.43 -9.69
C GLY A 308 20.95 10.95 -9.64
N GLU A 309 22.02 11.47 -9.02
CA GLU A 309 22.22 12.89 -8.75
C GLU A 309 22.11 13.77 -10.01
N GLN A 310 22.81 13.39 -11.09
CA GLN A 310 22.79 14.14 -12.34
C GLN A 310 21.40 14.13 -13.01
N CYS A 311 20.80 12.94 -13.14
CA CYS A 311 19.47 12.80 -13.74
C CYS A 311 18.41 13.57 -12.94
N LEU A 312 18.50 13.53 -11.62
CA LEU A 312 17.59 14.23 -10.72
C LEU A 312 17.74 15.74 -10.85
N LYS A 313 18.97 16.25 -11.00
CA LYS A 313 19.21 17.68 -11.23
C LYS A 313 18.65 18.15 -12.57
N GLU A 314 18.90 17.42 -13.66
CA GLU A 314 18.35 17.74 -14.98
C GLU A 314 16.82 17.73 -14.97
N TRP A 315 16.22 16.70 -14.34
CA TRP A 315 14.77 16.61 -14.18
C TRP A 315 14.20 17.76 -13.32
N ALA A 316 14.87 18.11 -12.23
CA ALA A 316 14.46 19.21 -11.36
C ALA A 316 14.53 20.57 -12.05
N GLU A 317 15.54 20.80 -12.89
CA GLU A 317 15.66 22.00 -13.73
C GLU A 317 14.52 22.10 -14.76
N GLU A 318 14.08 20.96 -15.31
CA GLU A 318 12.97 20.91 -16.26
C GLU A 318 11.59 21.11 -15.61
N VAL A 319 11.36 20.50 -14.44
CA VAL A 319 10.07 20.56 -13.72
C VAL A 319 9.97 21.79 -12.81
N GLY A 320 11.10 22.40 -12.44
CA GLY A 320 11.16 23.50 -11.48
C GLY A 320 10.99 23.04 -10.03
N GLU A 321 11.42 21.82 -9.70
CA GLU A 321 11.31 21.24 -8.35
C GLU A 321 12.60 21.43 -7.54
N ASP A 322 12.49 21.66 -6.23
CA ASP A 322 13.65 21.74 -5.34
C ASP A 322 14.18 20.35 -4.96
N VAL A 323 15.41 20.05 -5.38
CA VAL A 323 16.13 18.81 -5.06
C VAL A 323 17.28 19.02 -4.07
N GLY A 324 17.29 20.13 -3.34
CA GLY A 324 18.28 20.41 -2.29
C GLY A 324 18.39 19.31 -1.24
N TRP A 325 17.28 18.61 -0.96
CA TRP A 325 17.23 17.46 -0.05
C TRP A 325 18.14 16.29 -0.47
N ALA A 326 18.31 16.09 -1.78
CA ALA A 326 19.11 15.01 -2.36
C ALA A 326 20.59 15.37 -2.47
N LEU A 327 20.89 16.62 -2.84
CA LEU A 327 22.27 17.05 -3.14
C LEU A 327 23.11 17.24 -1.87
N GLY A 328 22.49 17.55 -0.72
CA GLY A 328 23.20 17.78 0.54
C GLY A 328 23.85 16.54 1.15
N ALA A 329 23.28 15.35 0.95
CA ALA A 329 23.82 14.11 1.53
C ALA A 329 25.06 13.59 0.80
N ALA A 330 25.14 13.78 -0.53
CA ALA A 330 26.25 13.32 -1.35
C ALA A 330 27.49 14.21 -1.24
N SER A 331 27.30 15.51 -1.01
CA SER A 331 28.35 16.53 -1.05
C SER A 331 29.17 16.70 0.23
N SER A 332 28.80 16.05 1.34
CA SER A 332 29.41 16.28 2.67
C SER A 332 30.14 15.08 3.32
N PRO A 333 31.07 14.37 2.65
CA PRO A 333 31.91 13.39 3.34
C PRO A 333 32.98 14.03 4.25
N THR A 334 33.33 15.30 4.03
CA THR A 334 34.37 16.03 4.78
C THR A 334 33.83 16.86 5.95
N SER A 335 32.52 17.12 6.02
CA SER A 335 31.93 17.95 7.07
C SER A 335 31.69 17.17 8.38
N SER A 336 31.46 15.85 8.33
CA SER A 336 31.22 15.06 9.55
C SER A 336 32.44 14.91 10.46
N ARG A 337 33.66 15.08 9.94
CA ARG A 337 34.90 15.03 10.73
C ARG A 337 35.33 16.40 11.26
N ALA A 338 34.89 17.49 10.62
CA ALA A 338 35.16 18.86 11.07
C ALA A 338 34.05 19.41 12.00
N ALA A 339 32.81 18.90 11.89
CA ALA A 339 31.68 19.31 12.73
C ALA A 339 31.62 18.61 14.11
N GLY A 340 32.68 17.90 14.51
CA GLY A 340 32.83 17.35 15.86
C GLY A 340 33.07 18.40 16.96
N GLY A 341 33.11 19.69 16.61
CA GLY A 341 33.20 20.79 17.57
C GLY A 341 32.30 21.97 17.19
N ALA A 342 31.23 22.17 17.96
CA ALA A 342 30.49 23.43 18.13
C ALA A 342 29.65 24.03 16.96
N ALA A 343 29.82 23.67 15.69
CA ALA A 343 29.16 24.40 14.58
C ALA A 343 27.78 23.86 14.12
N ALA A 344 27.28 22.74 14.67
CA ALA A 344 26.05 22.08 14.20
C ALA A 344 24.73 22.69 14.70
N LEU A 345 24.76 23.76 15.50
CA LEU A 345 23.56 24.37 16.12
C LEU A 345 22.99 25.59 15.38
N GLY A 346 23.61 26.07 14.29
CA GLY A 346 23.30 27.40 13.73
C GLY A 346 22.58 27.46 12.37
N ALA A 347 22.43 26.35 11.64
CA ALA A 347 21.88 26.38 10.28
C ALA A 347 20.44 25.83 10.22
N SER A 348 19.53 26.44 10.97
CA SER A 348 18.08 26.26 10.78
C SER A 348 17.60 27.22 9.68
N VAL A 349 17.63 26.76 8.43
CA VAL A 349 16.96 27.46 7.32
C VAL A 349 15.45 27.36 7.59
N SER A 350 14.85 28.49 7.98
CA SER A 350 13.42 28.63 8.23
C SER A 350 12.69 28.76 6.89
N LEU A 351 12.28 27.64 6.28
CA LEU A 351 11.26 27.66 5.24
C LEU A 351 9.88 27.70 5.91
N ALA A 352 9.22 28.84 5.80
CA ALA A 352 7.89 29.09 6.36
C ALA A 352 6.81 28.37 5.53
N GLY A 353 6.58 27.09 5.82
CA GLY A 353 5.44 26.32 5.35
C GLY A 353 5.16 25.15 6.31
N PRO A 354 3.91 24.93 6.77
CA PRO A 354 3.60 23.90 7.77
C PRO A 354 3.80 22.45 7.31
N GLU A 355 4.22 22.21 6.06
CA GLU A 355 4.47 20.86 5.52
C GLU A 355 5.96 20.55 5.26
N GLY A 356 6.86 21.51 5.46
CA GLY A 356 8.28 21.36 5.12
C GLY A 356 9.16 20.96 6.30
N VAL A 357 8.81 19.92 7.07
CA VAL A 357 9.78 19.37 8.04
C VAL A 357 10.95 18.81 7.24
N ALA A 358 12.10 19.48 7.28
CA ALA A 358 13.31 19.03 6.60
C ALA A 358 13.69 17.63 7.11
N VAL A 359 13.29 16.60 6.37
CA VAL A 359 13.57 15.22 6.76
C VAL A 359 15.06 14.97 6.59
N ARG A 360 15.75 14.65 7.68
CA ARG A 360 17.16 14.27 7.62
C ARG A 360 17.28 12.96 6.83
N PRO A 361 18.29 12.80 5.95
CA PRO A 361 18.52 11.53 5.26
C PRO A 361 18.63 10.37 6.27
N PRO A 362 18.11 9.18 5.94
CA PRO A 362 18.24 8.00 6.80
C PRO A 362 19.70 7.73 7.19
N ALA A 363 19.92 7.22 8.40
CA ALA A 363 21.27 6.98 8.93
C ALA A 363 22.13 6.10 8.02
N ASP A 364 21.53 5.16 7.30
CA ASP A 364 22.22 4.27 6.36
C ASP A 364 22.76 5.02 5.14
N VAL A 365 22.00 5.99 4.62
CA VAL A 365 22.46 6.90 3.55
C VAL A 365 23.64 7.73 4.03
N LEU A 366 23.57 8.27 5.25
CA LEU A 366 24.66 9.05 5.83
C LEU A 366 25.93 8.22 6.07
N ARG A 367 25.80 6.92 6.38
CA ARG A 367 26.94 6.01 6.56
C ARG A 367 27.62 5.66 5.24
N ARG A 368 26.86 5.57 4.15
CA ARG A 368 27.37 5.15 2.83
C ARG A 368 26.74 5.96 1.69
N PRO A 369 26.97 7.29 1.62
CA PRO A 369 26.29 8.14 0.66
C PRO A 369 26.57 7.77 -0.81
N ARG A 370 27.71 7.12 -1.08
CA ARG A 370 28.09 6.66 -2.43
C ARG A 370 27.32 5.43 -2.91
N ASP A 371 26.75 4.66 -1.99
CA ASP A 371 26.04 3.43 -2.32
C ASP A 371 24.57 3.71 -2.65
N TYR A 372 24.08 4.92 -2.35
CA TYR A 372 22.70 5.32 -2.56
C TYR A 372 22.59 6.41 -3.61
N LYS A 373 21.68 6.22 -4.57
CA LYS A 373 21.35 7.20 -5.60
C LYS A 373 20.03 7.87 -5.26
N PRO A 374 19.99 9.20 -5.05
CA PRO A 374 18.72 9.87 -4.81
C PRO A 374 17.84 9.79 -6.05
N GLY A 375 16.53 9.77 -5.86
CA GLY A 375 15.59 9.79 -6.97
C GLY A 375 14.18 10.22 -6.60
N VAL A 376 13.42 10.58 -7.62
CA VAL A 376 12.02 10.93 -7.55
C VAL A 376 11.26 10.13 -8.60
N MET A 377 10.07 9.67 -8.24
CA MET A 377 9.11 9.05 -9.14
C MET A 377 7.76 9.71 -8.94
N GLN A 378 7.14 10.18 -10.02
CA GLN A 378 5.81 10.77 -10.04
C GLN A 378 4.92 9.98 -10.99
N VAL A 379 3.67 9.77 -10.57
CA VAL A 379 2.64 9.12 -11.36
C VAL A 379 1.46 10.06 -11.45
N ASN A 380 1.20 10.60 -12.63
CA ASN A 380 0.13 11.55 -12.87
C ASN A 380 -0.90 10.96 -13.83
N SER A 381 -2.17 11.10 -13.50
CA SER A 381 -3.29 10.68 -14.31
C SER A 381 -4.41 11.72 -14.19
N ALA A 382 -5.55 11.52 -14.85
CA ALA A 382 -6.67 12.46 -14.75
C ALA A 382 -7.24 12.58 -13.32
N HIS A 383 -7.05 11.54 -12.51
CA HIS A 383 -7.66 11.42 -11.18
C HIS A 383 -6.65 11.00 -10.10
N LEU A 384 -5.43 10.59 -10.44
CA LEU A 384 -4.38 10.20 -9.50
C LEU A 384 -3.14 11.07 -9.70
N ALA A 385 -2.59 11.57 -8.60
CA ALA A 385 -1.26 12.16 -8.54
C ALA A 385 -0.48 11.48 -7.41
N GLY A 386 0.50 10.67 -7.76
CA GLY A 386 1.40 9.98 -6.84
C GLY A 386 2.80 10.56 -6.91
N GLU A 387 3.47 10.64 -5.77
CA GLU A 387 4.85 11.09 -5.66
C GLU A 387 5.60 10.20 -4.65
N MET A 388 6.81 9.78 -5.04
CA MET A 388 7.71 9.02 -4.21
C MET A 388 9.12 9.59 -4.35
N ARG A 389 9.70 10.03 -3.22
CA ARG A 389 11.10 10.45 -3.13
C ARG A 389 11.90 9.37 -2.42
N LEU A 390 13.02 8.97 -3.00
CA LEU A 390 13.75 7.78 -2.58
C LEU A 390 15.27 7.90 -2.73
N TRP A 391 15.96 6.92 -2.14
CA TRP A 391 17.38 6.65 -2.24
C TRP A 391 17.54 5.20 -2.66
N ASP A 392 17.92 4.98 -3.91
CA ASP A 392 18.11 3.66 -4.48
C ASP A 392 19.48 3.09 -4.11
N GLY A 393 19.51 2.04 -3.30
CA GLY A 393 20.70 1.33 -2.86
C GLY A 393 20.89 -0.01 -3.56
N PRO A 394 21.98 -0.75 -3.28
CA PRO A 394 22.27 -2.02 -3.95
C PRO A 394 21.28 -3.14 -3.61
N ASP A 395 20.76 -3.17 -2.38
CA ASP A 395 19.93 -4.27 -1.88
C ASP A 395 18.48 -3.84 -1.58
N HIS A 396 18.24 -2.54 -1.43
CA HIS A 396 16.94 -1.98 -1.06
C HIS A 396 16.88 -0.51 -1.44
N THR A 397 15.66 -0.01 -1.60
CA THR A 397 15.38 1.40 -1.80
C THR A 397 14.87 2.00 -0.48
N LEU A 398 15.36 3.18 -0.10
CA LEU A 398 14.93 3.90 1.09
C LEU A 398 14.08 5.10 0.69
N LEU A 399 12.87 5.23 1.22
CA LEU A 399 12.07 6.42 1.06
C LEU A 399 12.69 7.59 1.84
N HIS A 400 12.78 8.73 1.17
CA HIS A 400 13.19 9.98 1.81
C HIS A 400 12.06 10.56 2.68
N GLN A 401 10.83 10.46 2.18
CA GLN A 401 9.60 10.87 2.85
C GLN A 401 8.51 9.84 2.54
N PRO A 402 7.41 9.76 3.32
CA PRO A 402 6.27 8.90 2.97
C PRO A 402 5.82 9.15 1.53
N ALA A 403 5.59 8.08 0.76
CA ALA A 403 5.11 8.23 -0.60
C ALA A 403 3.67 8.74 -0.54
N THR A 404 3.34 9.80 -1.27
CA THR A 404 2.01 10.41 -1.20
C THR A 404 1.22 10.10 -2.47
N ALA A 405 -0.06 9.81 -2.31
CA ALA A 405 -1.00 9.65 -3.42
C ALA A 405 -2.22 10.55 -3.16
N ARG A 406 -2.59 11.34 -4.16
CA ARG A 406 -3.79 12.18 -4.18
C ARG A 406 -4.72 11.63 -5.24
N LEU A 407 -5.94 11.30 -4.84
CA LEU A 407 -6.96 10.71 -5.68
C LEU A 407 -8.18 11.64 -5.71
N ASP A 408 -8.48 12.19 -6.89
CA ASP A 408 -9.68 12.97 -7.11
C ASP A 408 -10.85 12.01 -7.35
N LEU A 409 -11.69 11.85 -6.34
CA LEU A 409 -12.76 10.85 -6.33
C LEU A 409 -13.91 11.32 -7.22
N THR A 410 -14.08 10.68 -8.37
CA THR A 410 -15.31 10.77 -9.16
C THR A 410 -16.44 9.97 -8.48
N PRO A 411 -17.72 10.23 -8.76
CA PRO A 411 -18.82 9.44 -8.21
C PRO A 411 -18.70 7.93 -8.52
N ALA A 412 -18.20 7.57 -9.71
CA ALA A 412 -17.96 6.18 -10.09
C ALA A 412 -16.84 5.56 -9.27
N LEU A 413 -15.72 6.29 -9.12
CA LEU A 413 -14.56 5.89 -8.35
C LEU A 413 -14.88 5.74 -6.86
N THR A 414 -15.71 6.65 -6.34
CA THR A 414 -16.19 6.61 -4.94
C THR A 414 -16.96 5.32 -4.67
N ARG A 415 -17.90 4.96 -5.56
CA ARG A 415 -18.66 3.71 -5.42
C ARG A 415 -17.73 2.51 -5.47
N LEU A 416 -16.86 2.45 -6.46
CA LEU A 416 -15.99 1.29 -6.64
C LEU A 416 -14.94 1.13 -5.54
N GLY A 417 -14.19 2.20 -5.25
CA GLY A 417 -13.09 2.20 -4.31
C GLY A 417 -13.56 2.03 -2.86
N LEU A 418 -14.64 2.71 -2.48
CA LEU A 418 -15.17 2.57 -1.12
C LEU A 418 -15.93 1.27 -0.93
N ALA A 419 -16.67 0.77 -1.93
CA ALA A 419 -17.28 -0.57 -1.85
C ALA A 419 -16.23 -1.67 -1.66
N ALA A 420 -15.11 -1.55 -2.37
CA ALA A 420 -13.99 -2.50 -2.27
C ALA A 420 -13.35 -2.48 -0.88
N ALA A 421 -13.15 -1.31 -0.29
CA ALA A 421 -12.59 -1.17 1.05
C ALA A 421 -13.59 -1.56 2.15
N ASN A 422 -14.87 -1.24 1.96
CA ASN A 422 -15.95 -1.54 2.89
C ASN A 422 -17.29 -1.67 2.16
N PRO A 423 -17.89 -2.86 2.08
CA PRO A 423 -19.18 -3.08 1.42
C PRO A 423 -20.34 -2.22 1.96
N LEU A 424 -20.22 -1.67 3.18
CA LEU A 424 -21.20 -0.75 3.75
C LEU A 424 -21.22 0.62 3.03
N LEU A 425 -20.15 0.96 2.29
CA LEU A 425 -19.96 2.22 1.60
C LEU A 425 -20.28 2.19 0.09
N ASP A 426 -20.81 1.08 -0.43
CA ASP A 426 -21.14 0.91 -1.87
C ASP A 426 -22.12 1.96 -2.44
N SER A 427 -22.85 2.59 -1.54
CA SER A 427 -23.94 3.53 -1.78
C SER A 427 -23.55 4.98 -1.53
N VAL A 428 -22.26 5.26 -1.32
CA VAL A 428 -21.76 6.63 -1.22
C VAL A 428 -21.94 7.33 -2.58
N VAL A 429 -22.59 8.49 -2.57
CA VAL A 429 -22.96 9.23 -3.78
C VAL A 429 -21.87 10.22 -4.17
N THR A 430 -21.32 10.94 -3.21
CA THR A 430 -20.24 11.90 -3.42
C THR A 430 -19.29 11.92 -2.23
N VAL A 431 -18.04 12.31 -2.48
CA VAL A 431 -17.09 12.69 -1.43
C VAL A 431 -17.01 14.20 -1.40
N GLN A 432 -17.20 14.78 -0.23
CA GLN A 432 -17.02 16.20 0.02
C GLN A 432 -15.64 16.37 0.64
N GLY A 433 -14.71 16.99 -0.10
CA GLY A 433 -13.32 17.17 0.32
C GLY A 433 -13.21 17.94 1.64
N GLY A 434 -12.24 17.56 2.47
CA GLY A 434 -12.00 18.17 3.78
C GLY A 434 -11.49 19.62 3.69
N ALA A 435 -11.96 20.44 4.64
CA ALA A 435 -11.58 21.78 5.14
C ALA A 435 -10.77 22.84 4.32
N GLY A 436 -10.19 22.54 3.16
CA GLY A 436 -9.49 23.50 2.30
C GLY A 436 -10.43 24.06 1.23
N GLY A 437 -11.10 25.16 1.55
CA GLY A 437 -12.20 25.75 0.79
C GLY A 437 -11.93 26.02 -0.69
N GLY A 438 -12.78 25.43 -1.53
CA GLY A 438 -13.03 25.82 -2.91
C GLY A 438 -14.15 24.91 -3.41
N GLY A 439 -15.35 25.45 -3.67
CA GLY A 439 -16.59 24.70 -3.96
C GLY A 439 -16.60 23.90 -5.27
N GLY A 440 -15.47 23.32 -5.68
CA GLY A 440 -15.38 22.37 -6.78
C GLY A 440 -16.02 21.03 -6.39
N ALA A 441 -16.82 20.48 -7.29
CA ALA A 441 -17.64 19.27 -7.09
C ALA A 441 -16.83 17.94 -7.02
N GLY A 442 -15.55 17.97 -6.65
CA GLY A 442 -14.68 16.79 -6.57
C GLY A 442 -14.10 16.64 -5.18
N GLY A 443 -14.37 15.52 -4.52
CA GLY A 443 -13.72 15.17 -3.25
C GLY A 443 -12.31 14.66 -3.52
N ARG A 444 -11.29 15.36 -3.02
CA ARG A 444 -9.91 14.90 -3.08
C ARG A 444 -9.58 14.06 -1.85
N LEU A 445 -9.12 12.85 -2.09
CA LEU A 445 -8.57 11.94 -1.08
C LEU A 445 -7.06 12.03 -1.12
N SER A 446 -6.40 12.18 0.03
CA SER A 446 -4.95 12.07 0.14
C SER A 446 -4.58 10.90 1.03
N ALA A 447 -3.71 10.05 0.53
CA ALA A 447 -3.10 8.95 1.25
C ALA A 447 -1.58 9.14 1.31
N SER A 448 -0.96 8.75 2.41
CA SER A 448 0.48 8.62 2.54
C SER A 448 0.83 7.17 2.86
N PHE A 449 1.85 6.64 2.22
CA PHE A 449 2.37 5.30 2.37
C PHE A 449 3.75 5.37 3.03
N ASN A 450 3.85 4.77 4.21
CA ASN A 450 5.05 4.78 5.03
C ASN A 450 5.47 3.33 5.31
N PRO A 451 6.42 2.76 4.53
CA PRO A 451 6.95 1.43 4.81
C PRO A 451 7.79 1.45 6.08
N ASP A 452 7.81 0.35 6.81
CA ASP A 452 8.56 0.24 8.05
C ASP A 452 10.06 0.52 7.81
N GLY A 453 10.59 1.50 8.54
CA GLY A 453 11.96 1.98 8.37
C GLY A 453 12.25 2.64 7.02
N GLY A 454 11.21 3.02 6.26
CA GLY A 454 11.34 3.61 4.93
C GLY A 454 11.81 2.64 3.85
N ARG A 455 11.88 1.32 4.11
CA ARG A 455 12.54 0.36 3.21
C ARG A 455 11.61 -0.29 2.20
N LEU A 456 12.08 -0.42 0.96
CA LEU A 456 11.47 -1.18 -0.12
C LEU A 456 12.44 -2.27 -0.63
N PRO A 457 11.97 -3.52 -0.90
CA PRO A 457 10.62 -4.00 -0.64
C PRO A 457 10.28 -4.00 0.85
N TYR A 458 9.04 -3.66 1.19
CA TYR A 458 8.60 -3.54 2.58
C TYR A 458 8.23 -4.91 3.16
N GLN A 459 8.36 -5.06 4.48
CA GLN A 459 7.83 -6.21 5.23
C GLN A 459 6.50 -5.87 5.89
N ALA A 460 6.40 -4.63 6.36
CA ALA A 460 5.17 -3.99 6.81
C ALA A 460 5.19 -2.52 6.39
N ALA A 461 4.01 -1.92 6.30
CA ALA A 461 3.83 -0.53 5.96
C ALA A 461 2.55 0.02 6.58
N THR A 462 2.53 1.33 6.80
CA THR A 462 1.34 2.06 7.22
C THR A 462 0.84 2.91 6.06
N VAL A 463 -0.44 2.81 5.73
CA VAL A 463 -1.13 3.78 4.87
C VAL A 463 -2.01 4.65 5.74
N GLU A 464 -1.77 5.95 5.66
CA GLU A 464 -2.55 6.95 6.36
C GLU A 464 -3.38 7.75 5.37
N MET A 465 -4.68 7.81 5.59
CA MET A 465 -5.62 8.58 4.79
C MET A 465 -6.12 9.77 5.59
N ALA A 466 -6.13 10.94 4.95
CA ALA A 466 -6.64 12.16 5.56
C ALA A 466 -8.14 12.04 5.89
N PRO A 467 -8.64 12.79 6.89
CA PRO A 467 -10.07 12.85 7.20
C PRO A 467 -10.90 13.19 5.97
N VAL A 468 -12.05 12.52 5.82
CA VAL A 468 -12.89 12.64 4.62
C VAL A 468 -14.36 12.69 5.00
N THR A 469 -15.15 13.52 4.32
CA THR A 469 -16.61 13.55 4.48
C THR A 469 -17.28 12.92 3.27
N LEU A 470 -18.12 11.92 3.49
CA LEU A 470 -18.85 11.17 2.47
C LEU A 470 -20.33 11.54 2.52
N ALA A 471 -20.97 11.73 1.38
CA ALA A 471 -22.43 11.81 1.28
C ALA A 471 -23.00 10.42 0.95
N LEU A 472 -23.80 9.88 1.86
CA LEU A 472 -24.48 8.61 1.68
C LEU A 472 -25.74 8.78 0.84
N GLY A 473 -25.94 7.84 -0.08
CA GLY A 473 -27.19 7.69 -0.81
C GLY A 473 -28.31 7.15 0.09
N PRO A 474 -29.58 7.36 -0.32
CA PRO A 474 -30.75 6.93 0.45
C PRO A 474 -30.84 5.40 0.63
N ALA A 475 -30.22 4.63 -0.27
CA ALA A 475 -30.22 3.17 -0.25
C ALA A 475 -28.96 2.56 0.40
N SER A 476 -28.30 3.27 1.32
CA SER A 476 -27.07 2.76 1.89
C SER A 476 -27.25 1.62 2.89
N ASN A 477 -26.45 0.56 2.74
CA ASN A 477 -26.39 -0.55 3.70
C ASN A 477 -26.09 -0.05 5.11
N LEU A 478 -25.28 1.02 5.23
CA LEU A 478 -25.06 1.68 6.51
C LEU A 478 -26.35 2.28 7.08
N LEU A 479 -27.12 3.05 6.28
CA LEU A 479 -28.41 3.58 6.72
C LEU A 479 -29.43 2.46 7.03
N GLN A 480 -29.37 1.35 6.30
CA GLN A 480 -30.18 0.17 6.59
C GLN A 480 -29.78 -0.46 7.94
N LEU A 481 -28.49 -0.67 8.17
CA LEU A 481 -27.96 -1.19 9.45
C LEU A 481 -28.36 -0.28 10.61
N LEU A 482 -28.27 1.04 10.44
CA LEU A 482 -28.71 2.00 11.45
C LEU A 482 -30.22 1.97 11.65
N SER A 483 -31.00 1.83 10.57
CA SER A 483 -32.45 1.62 10.66
C SER A 483 -32.78 0.32 11.42
N ASP A 484 -32.03 -0.75 11.19
CA ASP A 484 -32.22 -2.05 11.83
C ASP A 484 -31.82 -2.02 13.31
N LEU A 485 -30.84 -1.18 13.66
CA LEU A 485 -30.52 -0.81 15.05
C LEU A 485 -31.57 0.13 15.70
N GLY A 486 -32.66 0.45 15.00
CA GLY A 486 -33.75 1.28 15.51
C GLY A 486 -33.51 2.80 15.40
N LEU A 487 -32.43 3.23 14.73
CA LEU A 487 -32.06 4.64 14.58
C LEU A 487 -32.80 5.36 13.44
N ARG A 488 -34.03 4.92 13.11
CA ARG A 488 -34.86 5.42 11.99
C ARG A 488 -35.20 6.92 12.05
N GLY A 489 -35.00 7.57 13.20
CA GLY A 489 -35.28 8.99 13.41
C GLY A 489 -34.20 9.96 12.88
N LEU A 490 -32.97 9.49 12.66
CA LEU A 490 -31.82 10.37 12.42
C LEU A 490 -31.72 10.92 10.98
N GLY A 491 -32.58 10.48 10.06
CA GLY A 491 -32.57 10.91 8.66
C GLY A 491 -33.89 11.50 8.15
N ARG A 492 -34.88 11.77 9.02
CA ARG A 492 -36.25 12.08 8.58
C ARG A 492 -36.52 13.55 8.21
N GLY A 493 -35.48 14.38 8.18
CA GLY A 493 -35.56 15.74 7.63
C GLY A 493 -35.56 15.68 6.09
N GLY A 494 -36.73 15.91 5.49
CA GLY A 494 -37.04 15.75 4.05
C GLY A 494 -35.87 15.90 3.06
N GLY A 495 -35.49 14.78 2.43
CA GLY A 495 -34.73 14.75 1.18
C GLY A 495 -33.23 15.07 1.23
N ALA A 496 -32.67 15.43 2.38
CA ALA A 496 -31.25 15.73 2.49
C ALA A 496 -30.40 14.45 2.57
N SER A 497 -29.39 14.33 1.70
CA SER A 497 -28.38 13.27 1.76
C SER A 497 -27.70 13.27 3.13
N SER A 498 -27.60 12.11 3.78
CA SER A 498 -26.90 11.97 5.05
C SER A 498 -25.39 12.07 4.81
N SER A 499 -24.67 12.86 5.61
CA SER A 499 -23.20 12.91 5.54
C SER A 499 -22.56 12.03 6.62
N VAL A 500 -21.43 11.42 6.28
CA VAL A 500 -20.53 10.69 7.18
C VAL A 500 -19.19 11.41 7.17
N SER A 501 -18.77 11.97 8.29
CA SER A 501 -17.38 12.41 8.46
C SER A 501 -16.56 11.27 9.02
N LEU A 502 -15.47 10.90 8.36
CA LEU A 502 -14.48 9.94 8.86
C LEU A 502 -13.25 10.69 9.37
N SER A 503 -12.74 10.26 10.52
CA SER A 503 -11.44 10.70 11.03
C SER A 503 -10.30 10.23 10.11
N ARG A 504 -9.08 10.64 10.43
CA ARG A 504 -7.87 10.05 9.86
C ARG A 504 -7.96 8.53 9.99
N MET A 505 -7.67 7.82 8.91
CA MET A 505 -7.62 6.37 8.89
C MET A 505 -6.17 5.93 8.74
N SER A 506 -5.71 5.06 9.62
CA SER A 506 -4.37 4.45 9.56
C SER A 506 -4.53 2.95 9.42
N VAL A 507 -3.98 2.41 8.34
CA VAL A 507 -4.03 0.99 8.00
C VAL A 507 -2.60 0.46 7.95
N HIS A 508 -2.27 -0.40 8.89
CA HIS A 508 -1.04 -1.18 8.90
C HIS A 508 -1.24 -2.42 8.04
N PHE A 509 -0.32 -2.72 7.14
CA PHE A 509 -0.36 -3.94 6.36
C PHE A 509 0.99 -4.60 6.29
N THR A 510 0.97 -5.93 6.30
CA THR A 510 2.16 -6.75 6.19
C THR A 510 2.24 -7.37 4.80
N ARG A 511 3.44 -7.75 4.38
CA ARG A 511 3.65 -8.52 3.14
C ARG A 511 2.88 -9.85 3.14
N GLY A 512 2.53 -10.36 4.32
CA GLY A 512 1.68 -11.54 4.48
C GLY A 512 0.19 -11.33 4.15
N GLY A 513 -0.22 -10.12 3.77
CA GLY A 513 -1.63 -9.80 3.45
C GLY A 513 -2.51 -9.56 4.67
N GLU A 514 -1.92 -9.50 5.87
CA GLU A 514 -2.61 -9.04 7.07
C GLU A 514 -2.71 -7.51 7.04
N LEU A 515 -3.95 -7.01 7.14
CA LEU A 515 -4.32 -5.61 7.33
C LEU A 515 -4.78 -5.41 8.78
N ARG A 516 -4.36 -4.32 9.41
CA ARG A 516 -4.85 -3.85 10.70
C ARG A 516 -5.22 -2.39 10.59
N THR A 517 -6.45 -2.08 10.94
CA THR A 517 -6.95 -0.71 10.94
C THR A 517 -6.93 -0.18 12.35
N GLU A 518 -6.28 0.96 12.56
CA GLU A 518 -6.41 1.73 13.80
C GLU A 518 -7.85 2.22 13.98
N ARG A 519 -8.16 2.80 15.14
CA ARG A 519 -9.49 3.34 15.41
C ARG A 519 -9.83 4.46 14.43
N VAL A 520 -10.84 4.22 13.60
CA VAL A 520 -11.47 5.20 12.72
C VAL A 520 -12.77 5.65 13.37
N ASP A 521 -12.81 6.89 13.85
CA ASP A 521 -14.05 7.50 14.31
C ASP A 521 -14.85 8.00 13.10
N MET A 522 -16.14 7.70 13.09
CA MET A 522 -17.08 8.16 12.07
C MET A 522 -18.20 8.92 12.74
N ARG A 523 -18.65 9.99 12.10
CA ARG A 523 -19.81 10.77 12.54
C ARG A 523 -20.83 10.78 11.44
N LEU A 524 -21.99 10.21 11.72
CA LEU A 524 -23.12 10.19 10.81
C LEU A 524 -24.12 11.27 11.21
N GLY A 525 -24.47 12.15 10.30
CA GLY A 525 -25.44 13.22 10.55
C GLY A 525 -24.81 14.45 11.20
N GLY A 526 -25.54 15.56 11.08
CA GLY A 526 -25.05 16.92 11.28
C GLY A 526 -25.10 17.68 9.95
N THR A 527 -25.49 18.96 9.99
CA THR A 527 -25.43 19.81 8.80
C THR A 527 -23.96 19.91 8.37
N ALA A 528 -23.66 19.68 7.09
CA ALA A 528 -22.28 19.71 6.57
C ALA A 528 -21.54 21.01 6.93
N ALA A 529 -22.29 22.12 7.11
CA ALA A 529 -21.81 23.38 7.63
C ALA A 529 -21.11 23.24 9.00
N ALA A 530 -21.69 22.52 9.96
CA ALA A 530 -21.11 22.36 11.30
C ALA A 530 -19.82 21.51 11.30
N ALA A 531 -19.74 20.51 10.43
CA ALA A 531 -18.54 19.67 10.30
C ALA A 531 -17.35 20.43 9.69
N ALA A 532 -17.62 21.23 8.64
CA ALA A 532 -16.60 22.07 8.01
C ALA A 532 -16.08 23.17 8.96
N THR A 533 -16.96 23.80 9.75
CA THR A 533 -16.56 24.80 10.75
C THR A 533 -15.71 24.20 11.87
N ALA A 534 -16.04 23.00 12.35
CA ALA A 534 -15.25 22.32 13.38
C ALA A 534 -13.84 21.96 12.88
N ALA A 535 -13.73 21.44 11.65
CA ALA A 535 -12.43 21.11 11.04
C ALA A 535 -11.56 22.36 10.79
N ALA A 536 -12.15 23.47 10.37
CA ALA A 536 -11.44 24.74 10.20
C ALA A 536 -10.97 25.35 11.54
N SER A 537 -11.78 25.24 12.60
CA SER A 537 -11.43 25.80 13.92
C SER A 537 -10.29 25.08 14.63
N GLY A 538 -10.06 23.79 14.34
CA GLY A 538 -8.93 23.03 14.89
C GLY A 538 -7.57 23.41 14.30
N ALA A 539 -7.53 24.06 13.13
CA ALA A 539 -6.30 24.46 12.45
C ALA A 539 -5.82 25.88 12.79
N GLY A 540 -6.61 26.68 13.52
CA GLY A 540 -6.38 28.13 13.72
C GLY A 540 -6.04 28.61 15.14
N GLY A 541 -5.82 27.71 16.10
CA GLY A 541 -5.62 28.07 17.51
C GLY A 541 -4.19 28.50 17.86
N GLY A 542 -3.71 29.62 17.35
CA GLY A 542 -2.39 30.15 17.71
C GLY A 542 -2.24 31.64 17.44
N GLY A 543 -2.36 32.47 18.49
CA GLY A 543 -1.83 33.83 18.52
C GLY A 543 -2.84 34.96 18.40
N ALA A 544 -3.58 35.25 19.48
CA ALA A 544 -4.09 36.61 19.70
C ALA A 544 -2.96 37.44 20.35
N GLY A 545 -2.11 38.01 19.50
CA GLY A 545 -1.03 38.93 19.90
C GLY A 545 -1.53 40.38 19.92
N ASP A 546 -1.47 40.94 21.11
CA ASP A 546 -1.67 42.35 21.48
C ASP A 546 -0.83 43.29 20.60
N GLN A 547 -1.48 44.26 19.94
CA GLN A 547 -0.80 45.33 19.20
C GLN A 547 -0.69 46.56 20.11
N GLY A 548 0.52 46.87 20.56
CA GLY A 548 0.77 48.03 21.41
C GLY A 548 2.21 48.55 21.37
N ALA A 549 2.46 49.45 20.42
CA ALA A 549 3.29 50.66 20.51
C ALA A 549 4.80 50.62 20.85
N SER A 550 5.57 51.20 19.90
CA SER A 550 6.65 52.21 20.06
C SER A 550 7.93 51.89 20.86
N GLY A 551 9.09 52.11 20.22
CA GLY A 551 10.35 52.29 20.95
C GLY A 551 11.61 52.31 20.08
N THR A 552 12.05 53.51 19.73
CA THR A 552 13.32 53.85 19.07
C THR A 552 14.55 53.66 19.98
N GLY A 553 15.64 53.13 19.41
CA GLY A 553 17.03 53.58 19.65
C GLY A 553 17.82 52.94 20.80
N GLY A 554 19.11 52.67 20.55
CA GLY A 554 20.10 52.50 21.63
C GLY A 554 21.30 51.59 21.34
N SER A 555 22.42 52.21 20.97
CA SER A 555 23.79 51.67 20.95
C SER A 555 24.27 51.22 22.34
N GLY A 556 25.14 50.20 22.41
CA GLY A 556 25.90 49.87 23.62
C GLY A 556 26.83 48.66 23.45
N SER A 557 28.12 48.89 23.65
CA SER A 557 29.25 47.95 23.53
C SER A 557 29.73 47.42 24.90
N HIS A 558 30.73 46.51 24.88
CA HIS A 558 31.48 45.85 25.98
C HIS A 558 30.81 44.59 26.57
N GLY A 559 31.46 43.46 26.83
CA GLY A 559 32.86 43.01 26.81
C GLY A 559 32.91 41.49 27.20
N PRO A 560 34.07 40.81 27.14
CA PRO A 560 34.14 39.35 27.13
C PRO A 560 34.29 38.74 28.54
N GLY A 561 33.67 37.58 28.77
CA GLY A 561 33.78 36.84 30.03
C GLY A 561 33.84 35.34 29.80
N ALA A 562 35.03 34.77 29.98
CA ALA A 562 35.32 33.34 29.95
C ALA A 562 34.73 32.61 31.16
N GLY A 563 34.34 31.35 30.97
CA GLY A 563 33.90 30.46 32.04
C GLY A 563 33.61 29.05 31.54
N SER A 564 34.66 28.25 31.40
CA SER A 564 34.59 26.81 31.11
C SER A 564 34.26 26.02 32.38
N ALA A 565 33.29 25.10 32.30
CA ALA A 565 33.11 23.99 33.23
C ALA A 565 32.47 22.79 32.47
N PRO A 566 32.75 21.54 32.89
CA PRO A 566 32.63 20.36 32.03
C PRO A 566 31.21 19.80 31.96
N ALA A 567 30.85 19.28 30.78
CA ALA A 567 29.63 18.55 30.51
C ALA A 567 29.65 17.14 31.11
N PRO A 568 28.51 16.61 31.61
CA PRO A 568 28.33 15.19 31.81
C PRO A 568 27.91 14.49 30.51
N GLU A 569 28.30 13.23 30.42
CA GLU A 569 28.27 12.38 29.24
C GLU A 569 26.86 11.92 28.80
N SER A 570 26.69 11.87 27.48
CA SER A 570 25.93 10.90 26.67
C SER A 570 24.51 10.49 27.09
N GLY A 571 23.53 10.92 26.29
CA GLY A 571 22.19 10.32 26.24
C GLY A 571 21.23 11.00 25.27
N THR A 572 21.55 11.12 23.97
CA THR A 572 20.75 11.94 23.03
C THR A 572 20.13 11.22 21.84
N ASP A 573 20.34 9.92 21.65
CA ASP A 573 19.70 9.19 20.53
C ASP A 573 18.22 8.82 20.82
N ALA A 574 17.78 8.88 22.08
CA ALA A 574 16.39 8.66 22.47
C ALA A 574 15.50 9.90 22.28
N ALA A 575 16.05 11.12 22.33
CA ALA A 575 15.28 12.36 22.35
C ALA A 575 14.77 12.79 20.96
N ALA A 576 15.52 12.52 19.89
CA ALA A 576 15.07 12.80 18.52
C ALA A 576 13.97 11.82 18.06
N ALA A 577 14.07 10.56 18.47
CA ALA A 577 13.01 9.56 18.28
C ALA A 577 11.78 9.87 19.16
N SER A 578 11.97 10.41 20.38
CA SER A 578 10.85 10.81 21.25
C SER A 578 10.15 12.09 20.79
N ALA A 579 10.85 13.02 20.13
CA ALA A 579 10.22 14.23 19.58
C ALA A 579 9.33 13.93 18.35
N ALA A 580 9.77 13.04 17.45
CA ALA A 580 8.96 12.54 16.34
C ALA A 580 7.81 11.63 16.82
N ALA A 581 8.03 10.84 17.88
CA ALA A 581 6.96 10.07 18.53
C ALA A 581 5.98 10.97 19.31
N ALA A 582 6.43 12.10 19.88
CA ALA A 582 5.57 13.07 20.56
C ALA A 582 4.69 13.87 19.59
N SER A 583 5.19 14.22 18.39
CA SER A 583 4.36 14.83 17.34
C SER A 583 3.38 13.84 16.70
N ALA A 584 3.72 12.54 16.66
CA ALA A 584 2.80 11.49 16.23
C ALA A 584 1.74 11.17 17.30
N ALA A 585 2.11 11.17 18.59
CA ALA A 585 1.19 10.96 19.71
C ALA A 585 0.22 12.13 19.93
N SER A 586 0.62 13.37 19.64
CA SER A 586 -0.31 14.53 19.65
C SER A 586 -1.21 14.60 18.42
N ALA A 587 -0.95 13.79 17.39
CA ALA A 587 -1.72 13.72 16.14
C ALA A 587 -2.69 12.52 16.08
N ALA A 588 -2.85 11.77 17.17
CA ALA A 588 -4.07 11.04 17.47
C ALA A 588 -5.18 12.07 17.79
N ALA A 589 -5.50 12.90 16.80
CA ALA A 589 -6.51 13.92 16.90
C ALA A 589 -7.86 13.20 17.00
N ALA A 590 -8.27 12.90 18.24
CA ALA A 590 -9.65 12.64 18.57
C ALA A 590 -10.48 13.71 17.83
N MET A 591 -11.53 13.29 17.11
CA MET A 591 -12.39 14.25 16.45
C MET A 591 -12.75 15.36 17.44
N PRO A 592 -12.66 16.65 17.05
CA PRO A 592 -12.89 17.75 17.97
C PRO A 592 -14.19 17.54 18.74
N ALA A 593 -14.15 17.81 20.05
CA ALA A 593 -15.32 17.69 20.92
C ALA A 593 -16.51 18.43 20.29
N GLU A 594 -17.70 17.82 20.39
CA GLU A 594 -18.86 18.33 19.67
C GLU A 594 -19.28 19.72 20.16
N PRO A 595 -19.73 20.61 19.26
CA PRO A 595 -20.71 21.60 19.70
C PRO A 595 -21.97 20.85 20.15
N ALA A 596 -22.38 21.04 21.40
CA ALA A 596 -23.55 20.38 21.97
C ALA A 596 -24.79 20.58 21.08
N GLY A 597 -25.53 19.50 20.81
CA GLY A 597 -26.80 19.53 20.07
C GLY A 597 -26.72 19.22 18.58
N SER A 598 -25.60 18.70 18.06
CA SER A 598 -25.46 18.43 16.63
C SER A 598 -26.22 17.18 16.12
N GLY A 599 -26.76 16.37 17.02
CA GLY A 599 -27.68 15.26 16.71
C GLY A 599 -27.08 14.11 15.90
N GLY A 600 -25.77 14.07 15.69
CA GLY A 600 -25.12 13.00 14.92
C GLY A 600 -24.89 11.72 15.73
N VAL A 601 -24.84 10.57 15.05
CA VAL A 601 -24.38 9.30 15.63
C VAL A 601 -22.87 9.20 15.49
N ARG A 602 -22.17 8.99 16.60
CA ARG A 602 -20.75 8.64 16.60
C ARG A 602 -20.59 7.13 16.52
N LEU A 603 -19.78 6.69 15.57
CA LEU A 603 -19.34 5.31 15.40
C LEU A 603 -17.82 5.29 15.50
N ALA A 604 -17.23 4.17 15.88
CA ALA A 604 -15.81 3.95 15.81
C ALA A 604 -15.54 2.53 15.32
N VAL A 605 -14.61 2.36 14.39
CA VAL A 605 -14.29 1.04 13.81
C VAL A 605 -12.79 0.79 13.90
N TRP A 606 -12.39 -0.38 14.37
CA TRP A 606 -10.99 -0.84 14.40
C TRP A 606 -10.94 -2.36 14.25
N GLY A 607 -9.82 -2.93 13.86
CA GLY A 607 -9.72 -4.39 13.76
C GLY A 607 -8.61 -4.89 12.86
N ARG A 608 -8.70 -6.17 12.51
CA ARG A 608 -7.80 -6.91 11.64
C ARG A 608 -8.60 -7.55 10.50
N ALA A 609 -8.09 -7.44 9.29
CA ALA A 609 -8.49 -8.25 8.14
C ALA A 609 -7.27 -9.04 7.66
N ASP A 610 -7.44 -10.31 7.30
CA ASP A 610 -6.40 -11.09 6.64
C ASP A 610 -6.94 -11.49 5.27
N LEU A 611 -6.42 -10.83 4.22
CA LEU A 611 -6.91 -10.97 2.86
C LEU A 611 -6.55 -12.33 2.25
N MET A 612 -5.48 -12.97 2.73
CA MET A 612 -5.02 -14.26 2.23
C MET A 612 -5.89 -15.40 2.76
N THR A 613 -6.34 -15.29 4.02
CA THR A 613 -7.23 -16.27 4.65
C THR A 613 -8.72 -15.92 4.51
N ASP A 614 -9.05 -14.79 3.90
CA ASP A 614 -10.40 -14.21 3.85
C ASP A 614 -11.03 -14.19 5.25
N THR A 615 -10.34 -13.61 6.25
CA THR A 615 -10.85 -13.52 7.63
C THR A 615 -10.93 -12.07 8.11
N LEU A 616 -12.05 -11.72 8.74
CA LEU A 616 -12.30 -10.42 9.36
C LEU A 616 -12.49 -10.58 10.88
N ASP A 617 -11.87 -9.65 11.61
CA ASP A 617 -11.94 -9.48 13.05
C ASP A 617 -12.04 -7.98 13.35
N PHE A 618 -13.26 -7.44 13.40
CA PHE A 618 -13.48 -6.00 13.64
C PHE A 618 -14.29 -5.70 14.89
N THR A 619 -13.90 -4.60 15.52
CA THR A 619 -14.52 -3.74 16.50
C THR A 619 -15.50 -2.69 15.96
N VAL A 620 -16.83 -2.74 16.09
CA VAL A 620 -17.68 -1.55 15.80
C VAL A 620 -18.23 -1.00 17.11
N GLY A 621 -17.72 0.15 17.54
CA GLY A 621 -18.25 0.91 18.67
C GLY A 621 -19.33 1.90 18.24
N VAL A 622 -20.48 1.91 18.91
CA VAL A 622 -21.57 2.87 18.67
C VAL A 622 -21.80 3.71 19.92
N ALA A 623 -21.85 5.03 19.79
CA ALA A 623 -22.19 5.88 20.92
C ALA A 623 -23.62 5.56 21.42
N PRO A 624 -23.80 5.31 22.74
CA PRO A 624 -25.06 4.83 23.28
C PRO A 624 -26.14 5.91 23.31
N GLY A 625 -25.78 7.20 23.35
CA GLY A 625 -26.74 8.31 23.49
C GLY A 625 -27.90 8.25 22.49
N PRO A 626 -27.62 8.22 21.17
CA PRO A 626 -28.67 8.07 20.14
C PRO A 626 -29.47 6.77 20.25
N LEU A 627 -28.85 5.66 20.64
CA LEU A 627 -29.53 4.37 20.82
C LEU A 627 -30.47 4.38 22.03
N LEU A 628 -30.03 4.95 23.16
CA LEU A 628 -30.83 5.11 24.36
C LEU A 628 -32.02 6.05 24.11
N ALA A 629 -31.78 7.16 23.42
CA ALA A 629 -32.84 8.08 23.01
C ALA A 629 -33.87 7.39 22.11
N ALA A 630 -33.44 6.56 21.16
CA ALA A 630 -34.33 5.77 20.30
C ALA A 630 -35.16 4.74 21.09
N LEU A 631 -34.62 4.23 22.20
CA LEU A 631 -35.32 3.35 23.14
C LEU A 631 -36.22 4.11 24.15
N GLY A 632 -36.32 5.44 24.04
CA GLY A 632 -37.09 6.27 24.97
C GLY A 632 -36.45 6.39 26.37
N LEU A 633 -35.16 6.09 26.48
CA LEU A 633 -34.39 6.25 27.70
C LEU A 633 -33.68 7.61 27.69
N PRO A 634 -33.54 8.29 28.85
CA PRO A 634 -32.78 9.53 28.92
C PRO A 634 -31.33 9.27 28.51
N SER A 635 -30.83 10.04 27.53
CA SER A 635 -29.48 9.86 26.98
C SER A 635 -28.35 10.17 27.97
N GLY A 636 -28.68 10.73 29.14
CA GLY A 636 -27.74 11.02 30.22
C GLY A 636 -26.73 12.12 29.91
N GLU A 637 -26.59 12.55 28.65
CA GLU A 637 -25.73 13.67 28.27
C GLU A 637 -26.20 14.95 28.97
N ARG A 638 -25.33 15.47 29.84
CA ARG A 638 -25.57 16.70 30.58
C ARG A 638 -25.75 17.85 29.59
N PRO A 639 -26.92 18.52 29.53
CA PRO A 639 -27.03 19.76 28.77
C PRO A 639 -26.02 20.76 29.34
N PRO A 640 -25.30 21.54 28.50
CA PRO A 640 -24.30 22.48 29.00
C PRO A 640 -24.96 23.43 30.00
N ALA A 641 -24.24 23.75 31.07
CA ALA A 641 -24.58 24.91 31.87
C ALA A 641 -24.61 26.08 30.89
N THR A 642 -25.81 26.65 30.68
CA THR A 642 -25.96 27.87 29.89
C THR A 642 -24.96 28.87 30.45
N ALA A 643 -23.98 29.26 29.63
CA ALA A 643 -23.05 30.31 30.00
C ALA A 643 -23.88 31.50 30.45
N ALA A 644 -23.79 31.83 31.73
CA ALA A 644 -24.56 32.92 32.32
C ALA A 644 -24.28 34.16 31.48
N ALA A 645 -25.31 34.67 30.82
CA ALA A 645 -25.24 35.97 30.18
C ALA A 645 -24.76 36.98 31.23
N PRO A 646 -23.86 37.92 30.89
CA PRO A 646 -23.40 38.92 31.86
C PRO A 646 -24.62 39.70 32.35
N ALA A 647 -24.88 39.59 33.66
CA ALA A 647 -26.03 40.19 34.32
C ALA A 647 -25.98 41.72 34.20
N ALA A 648 -26.98 42.30 33.55
CA ALA A 648 -27.33 43.69 33.73
C ALA A 648 -28.05 43.83 35.08
N ASN A 649 -27.50 44.66 35.96
CA ASN A 649 -28.08 45.02 37.25
C ASN A 649 -29.42 45.74 37.08
N THR A 650 -30.52 45.15 37.56
CA THR A 650 -31.67 45.91 38.06
C THR A 650 -32.31 45.20 39.26
N THR A 651 -32.25 45.92 40.37
CA THR A 651 -32.83 45.65 41.67
C THR A 651 -34.36 45.67 41.60
N THR A 652 -35.04 44.59 41.99
CA THR A 652 -36.29 44.65 42.76
C THR A 652 -36.64 43.26 43.30
N GLY A 653 -36.99 43.22 44.59
CA GLY A 653 -37.16 41.99 45.35
C GLY A 653 -38.41 41.20 44.95
N GLY A 654 -38.25 39.89 44.95
CA GLY A 654 -39.31 38.92 44.82
C GLY A 654 -38.78 37.56 45.26
N SER A 655 -39.03 37.19 46.51
CA SER A 655 -38.71 35.89 47.08
C SER A 655 -39.62 34.82 46.48
N SER A 656 -39.18 34.21 45.39
CA SER A 656 -39.70 32.93 44.90
C SER A 656 -38.59 31.89 45.00
N SER A 657 -38.72 31.03 46.01
CA SER A 657 -37.95 29.80 46.15
C SER A 657 -38.37 28.84 45.04
N SER A 658 -37.83 29.01 43.84
CA SER A 658 -37.84 27.97 42.82
C SER A 658 -36.79 26.94 43.22
N SER A 659 -37.26 25.87 43.84
CA SER A 659 -36.53 24.61 43.95
C SER A 659 -36.20 24.12 42.55
N SER A 660 -35.08 24.58 42.01
CA SER A 660 -34.39 23.96 40.90
C SER A 660 -33.93 22.60 41.40
N SER A 661 -34.80 21.60 41.26
CA SER A 661 -34.44 20.21 41.39
C SER A 661 -33.29 19.96 40.43
N SER A 662 -32.10 19.97 40.99
CA SER A 662 -30.89 19.54 40.33
C SER A 662 -31.18 18.19 39.70
N SER A 663 -31.27 18.16 38.37
CA SER A 663 -31.18 16.93 37.57
C SER A 663 -29.79 16.35 37.83
N ARG A 664 -29.64 15.74 39.00
CA ARG A 664 -28.41 15.20 39.56
C ARG A 664 -28.28 13.79 39.05
N ASP A 665 -27.21 13.59 38.30
CA ASP A 665 -26.43 12.37 38.24
C ASP A 665 -27.23 11.07 38.02
N LEU A 666 -27.95 11.02 36.90
CA LEU A 666 -28.02 9.73 36.20
C LEU A 666 -26.60 9.40 35.80
N THR A 667 -25.95 8.52 36.57
CA THR A 667 -24.58 8.01 36.38
C THR A 667 -24.20 8.04 34.92
N LEU A 668 -23.52 9.14 34.56
CA LEU A 668 -23.09 9.46 33.21
C LEU A 668 -22.27 8.27 32.75
N LEU A 669 -22.70 7.63 31.65
CA LEU A 669 -21.79 6.77 30.91
C LEU A 669 -20.49 7.56 30.74
N PRO A 670 -19.31 6.96 31.04
CA PRO A 670 -18.05 7.68 30.92
C PRO A 670 -17.98 8.37 29.56
N GLU A 671 -17.48 9.60 29.53
CA GLU A 671 -17.35 10.35 28.29
C GLU A 671 -16.58 9.50 27.28
N GLY A 672 -17.18 9.25 26.11
CA GLY A 672 -16.61 8.38 25.08
C GLY A 672 -16.93 6.87 25.20
N PHE A 673 -17.87 6.45 26.06
CA PHE A 673 -18.34 5.06 26.08
C PHE A 673 -18.93 4.67 24.71
N LEU A 674 -18.55 3.48 24.23
CA LEU A 674 -19.02 2.91 22.97
C LEU A 674 -19.62 1.52 23.22
N LEU A 675 -20.81 1.26 22.70
CA LEU A 675 -21.38 -0.08 22.62
C LEU A 675 -20.63 -0.88 21.55
N LEU A 676 -19.90 -1.90 21.98
CA LEU A 676 -19.04 -2.70 21.11
C LEU A 676 -19.84 -3.84 20.45
N VAL A 677 -19.86 -3.84 19.12
CA VAL A 677 -20.42 -4.89 18.25
C VAL A 677 -19.25 -5.58 17.53
N PRO A 678 -18.88 -6.80 17.92
CA PRO A 678 -17.84 -7.53 17.19
C PRO A 678 -18.37 -8.01 15.83
N VAL A 679 -17.52 -7.91 14.82
CA VAL A 679 -17.78 -8.37 13.44
C VAL A 679 -16.73 -9.41 13.10
N ARG A 680 -17.19 -10.63 12.78
CA ARG A 680 -16.33 -11.81 12.58
C ARG A 680 -16.73 -12.57 11.33
N GLY A 681 -15.82 -13.38 10.79
CA GLY A 681 -16.09 -14.28 9.66
C GLY A 681 -15.39 -13.83 8.38
N PRO A 682 -15.73 -14.38 7.22
CA PRO A 682 -15.04 -14.05 5.99
C PRO A 682 -15.39 -12.66 5.46
N ALA A 683 -14.50 -12.02 4.71
CA ALA A 683 -14.76 -10.70 4.13
C ALA A 683 -15.91 -10.72 3.14
N SER A 684 -16.11 -11.87 2.49
CA SER A 684 -17.26 -12.16 1.64
C SER A 684 -18.60 -12.30 2.39
N ALA A 685 -18.60 -12.59 3.69
CA ALA A 685 -19.81 -12.77 4.49
C ALA A 685 -19.59 -12.42 5.98
N PRO A 686 -19.43 -11.12 6.32
CA PRO A 686 -19.22 -10.69 7.70
C PRO A 686 -20.44 -11.00 8.57
N ARG A 687 -20.20 -11.51 9.78
CA ARG A 687 -21.22 -11.78 10.81
C ARG A 687 -21.12 -10.75 11.92
N TYR A 688 -22.21 -10.02 12.14
CA TYR A 688 -22.34 -9.05 13.22
C TYR A 688 -22.96 -9.74 14.43
N ASP A 689 -22.32 -9.65 15.59
CA ASP A 689 -22.90 -10.13 16.85
C ASP A 689 -23.90 -9.12 17.43
N VAL A 690 -25.00 -8.92 16.69
CA VAL A 690 -26.07 -8.01 17.10
C VAL A 690 -26.77 -8.50 18.36
N ALA A 691 -26.85 -9.82 18.56
CA ALA A 691 -27.43 -10.43 19.74
C ALA A 691 -26.62 -10.08 21.00
N GLY A 692 -25.29 -10.24 20.97
CA GLY A 692 -24.42 -9.83 22.06
C GLY A 692 -24.51 -8.33 22.36
N ALA A 693 -24.53 -7.50 21.31
CA ALA A 693 -24.71 -6.05 21.47
C ALA A 693 -26.07 -5.66 22.07
N ALA A 694 -27.16 -6.32 21.66
CA ALA A 694 -28.49 -6.10 22.20
C ALA A 694 -28.59 -6.50 23.68
N VAL A 695 -27.95 -7.62 24.07
CA VAL A 695 -27.86 -8.05 25.47
C VAL A 695 -27.11 -7.00 26.30
N ARG A 696 -25.98 -6.48 25.80
CA ARG A 696 -25.21 -5.41 26.47
C ARG A 696 -26.02 -4.13 26.61
N LEU A 697 -26.77 -3.74 25.58
CA LEU A 697 -27.66 -2.58 25.63
C LEU A 697 -28.80 -2.79 26.65
N GLY A 698 -29.34 -4.00 26.72
CA GLY A 698 -30.33 -4.40 27.72
C GLY A 698 -29.78 -4.34 29.15
N GLN A 699 -28.54 -4.79 29.36
CA GLN A 699 -27.83 -4.68 30.64
C GLN A 699 -27.59 -3.22 31.04
N LEU A 700 -27.19 -2.36 30.09
CA LEU A 700 -27.05 -0.92 30.33
C LEU A 700 -28.39 -0.27 30.70
N GLY A 701 -29.46 -0.60 29.98
CA GLY A 701 -30.80 -0.12 30.29
C GLY A 701 -31.31 -0.60 31.65
N ALA A 702 -31.04 -1.86 32.01
CA ALA A 702 -31.35 -2.41 33.32
C ALA A 702 -30.57 -1.70 34.43
N ARG A 703 -29.27 -1.44 34.23
CA ARG A 703 -28.43 -0.66 35.15
C ARG A 703 -28.98 0.74 35.37
N GLN A 704 -29.33 1.46 34.29
CA GLN A 704 -29.91 2.81 34.38
C GLN A 704 -31.25 2.82 35.11
N LYS A 705 -32.13 1.85 34.84
CA LYS A 705 -33.40 1.72 35.57
C LYS A 705 -33.20 1.36 37.04
N ALA A 706 -32.25 0.48 37.36
CA ALA A 706 -31.91 0.12 38.73
C ALA A 706 -31.36 1.34 39.50
N ALA A 707 -30.47 2.13 38.88
CA ALA A 707 -29.95 3.37 39.45
C ALA A 707 -31.07 4.41 39.67
N GLN A 708 -31.98 4.58 38.69
CA GLN A 708 -33.16 5.45 38.84
C GLN A 708 -34.07 5.01 39.98
N TRP A 709 -34.25 3.69 40.14
CA TRP A 709 -35.09 3.14 41.20
C TRP A 709 -34.44 3.33 42.57
N ALA A 710 -33.12 3.13 42.68
CA ALA A 710 -32.36 3.41 43.89
C ALA A 710 -32.46 4.89 44.30
N ALA A 711 -32.27 5.82 43.36
CA ALA A 711 -32.38 7.26 43.62
C ALA A 711 -33.79 7.66 44.11
N ARG A 712 -34.85 7.15 43.47
CA ARG A 712 -36.23 7.40 43.92
C ARG A 712 -36.51 6.83 45.32
N ARG A 713 -35.86 5.71 45.67
CA ARG A 713 -36.01 5.10 46.99
C ARG A 713 -35.35 5.95 48.07
N GLU A 714 -34.14 6.45 47.83
CA GLU A 714 -33.45 7.37 48.75
C GLU A 714 -34.23 8.67 48.95
N GLU A 715 -34.84 9.20 47.88
CA GLU A 715 -35.72 10.37 47.97
C GLU A 715 -36.97 10.10 48.81
N HIS A 716 -37.62 8.96 48.63
CA HIS A 716 -38.77 8.57 49.46
C HIS A 716 -38.39 8.31 50.93
N GLU A 717 -37.23 7.72 51.19
CA GLU A 717 -36.73 7.52 52.56
C GLU A 717 -36.40 8.87 53.22
N ARG A 718 -35.84 9.82 52.46
CA ARG A 718 -35.58 11.19 52.92
C ARG A 718 -36.88 11.97 53.19
N GLU A 719 -37.84 11.95 52.27
CA GLU A 719 -39.16 12.57 52.47
C GLU A 719 -39.92 11.94 53.63
N GLY A 720 -39.79 10.63 53.82
CA GLY A 720 -40.39 9.90 54.94
C GLY A 720 -39.78 10.30 56.29
N HIS A 721 -38.48 10.62 56.32
CA HIS A 721 -37.81 11.13 57.51
C HIS A 721 -38.19 12.59 57.79
N GLU A 722 -38.31 13.43 56.76
CA GLU A 722 -38.70 14.84 56.89
C GLU A 722 -40.19 15.02 57.24
N ARG A 723 -41.08 14.15 56.76
CA ARG A 723 -42.51 14.13 57.14
C ARG A 723 -42.82 13.31 58.40
N GLY A 724 -41.84 12.61 58.96
CA GLY A 724 -41.96 11.74 60.13
C GLY A 724 -42.09 12.48 61.47
N GLY A 725 -42.39 13.78 61.47
CA GLY A 725 -42.75 14.54 62.65
C GLY A 725 -44.17 14.20 63.13
N ASP A 726 -44.24 13.21 64.02
CA ASP A 726 -45.21 13.07 65.12
C ASP A 726 -46.70 13.28 64.77
N GLY A 727 -47.36 12.26 64.20
CA GLY A 727 -48.82 12.30 64.09
C GLY A 727 -49.49 11.22 63.24
N GLY A 728 -49.87 10.11 63.88
CA GLY A 728 -51.12 9.42 63.54
C GLY A 728 -51.08 8.22 62.59
N GLY A 729 -51.43 7.04 63.12
CA GLY A 729 -52.12 5.99 62.35
C GLY A 729 -51.43 4.62 62.33
N ALA A 730 -51.72 3.78 63.33
CA ALA A 730 -51.26 2.38 63.43
C ALA A 730 -51.69 1.48 62.25
N VAL A 731 -52.69 1.87 61.45
CA VAL A 731 -53.25 1.05 60.37
C VAL A 731 -52.41 1.10 59.08
N ARG A 732 -51.61 2.15 58.84
CA ARG A 732 -50.70 2.21 57.66
C ARG A 732 -49.41 1.38 57.82
N ARG A 733 -49.05 0.96 59.04
CA ARG A 733 -47.82 0.20 59.31
C ARG A 733 -47.86 -1.23 58.76
N GLY A 734 -49.03 -1.89 58.76
CA GLY A 734 -49.15 -3.28 58.31
C GLY A 734 -48.94 -3.45 56.80
N LEU A 735 -49.46 -2.52 56.00
CA LEU A 735 -49.36 -2.58 54.54
C LEU A 735 -47.98 -2.11 54.02
N ALA A 736 -47.37 -1.14 54.70
CA ALA A 736 -46.00 -0.70 54.43
C ALA A 736 -44.96 -1.78 54.80
N ALA A 737 -45.17 -2.52 55.90
CA ALA A 737 -44.28 -3.62 56.29
C ALA A 737 -44.37 -4.81 55.31
N GLY A 738 -45.56 -5.14 54.80
CA GLY A 738 -45.75 -6.20 53.80
C GLY A 738 -45.13 -5.87 52.43
N LEU A 739 -45.26 -4.62 51.97
CA LEU A 739 -44.61 -4.15 50.74
C LEU A 739 -43.08 -4.02 50.91
N GLY A 740 -42.61 -3.61 52.10
CA GLY A 740 -41.20 -3.57 52.44
C GLY A 740 -40.52 -4.94 52.42
N ALA A 741 -41.21 -5.99 52.87
CA ALA A 741 -40.69 -7.36 52.84
C ALA A 741 -40.62 -7.94 51.41
N LEU A 742 -41.60 -7.64 50.56
CA LEU A 742 -41.62 -8.05 49.15
C LEU A 742 -40.56 -7.32 48.32
N VAL A 743 -40.31 -6.04 48.62
CA VAL A 743 -39.25 -5.24 47.99
C VAL A 743 -37.86 -5.58 48.53
N GLY A 744 -37.74 -6.04 49.78
CA GLY A 744 -36.49 -6.51 50.39
C GLY A 744 -36.02 -7.90 49.94
N ALA A 745 -36.89 -8.68 49.30
CA ALA A 745 -36.54 -9.99 48.73
C ALA A 745 -35.81 -9.90 47.38
N VAL A 746 -35.81 -8.73 46.75
CA VAL A 746 -34.97 -8.44 45.57
C VAL A 746 -33.62 -7.95 46.11
N ALA A 747 -32.52 -8.55 45.63
CA ALA A 747 -31.16 -8.17 46.03
C ALA A 747 -31.00 -6.63 46.06
N PRO A 748 -30.24 -6.06 47.02
CA PRO A 748 -30.02 -4.63 47.12
C PRO A 748 -29.72 -4.06 45.73
N PRO A 749 -30.36 -2.96 45.30
CA PRO A 749 -30.12 -2.39 43.96
C PRO A 749 -28.63 -2.14 43.68
N GLN A 750 -27.84 -1.89 44.73
CA GLN A 750 -26.38 -1.78 44.66
C GLN A 750 -25.68 -3.10 44.25
N GLU A 751 -26.15 -4.26 44.72
CA GLU A 751 -25.62 -5.57 44.31
C GLU A 751 -25.98 -5.89 42.85
N LEU A 752 -27.17 -5.52 42.40
CA LEU A 752 -27.56 -5.69 41.00
C LEU A 752 -26.70 -4.82 40.07
N VAL A 753 -26.48 -3.55 40.44
CA VAL A 753 -25.58 -2.64 39.69
C VAL A 753 -24.15 -3.19 39.69
N ALA A 754 -23.65 -3.66 40.83
CA ALA A 754 -22.31 -4.26 40.93
C ALA A 754 -22.18 -5.54 40.09
N ALA A 755 -23.21 -6.39 40.04
CA ALA A 755 -23.22 -7.60 39.22
C ALA A 755 -23.24 -7.28 37.72
N ILE A 756 -24.02 -6.27 37.31
CA ILE A 756 -24.03 -5.78 35.92
C ILE A 756 -22.67 -5.16 35.57
N ASP A 757 -22.08 -4.39 36.48
CA ASP A 757 -20.77 -3.78 36.28
C ASP A 757 -19.66 -4.84 36.15
N ALA A 758 -19.70 -5.90 36.96
CA ALA A 758 -18.77 -7.03 36.85
C ALA A 758 -18.89 -7.76 35.51
N LEU A 759 -20.12 -8.00 35.02
CA LEU A 759 -20.36 -8.59 33.70
C LEU A 759 -19.88 -7.70 32.56
N LEU A 760 -20.16 -6.39 32.63
CA LEU A 760 -19.69 -5.42 31.64
C LEU A 760 -18.16 -5.33 31.63
N LEU A 761 -17.51 -5.36 32.79
CA LEU A 761 -16.05 -5.36 32.90
C LEU A 761 -15.41 -6.63 32.33
N GLU A 762 -16.00 -7.80 32.59
CA GLU A 762 -15.54 -9.08 32.03
C GLU A 762 -15.68 -9.10 30.50
N ASP A 763 -16.76 -8.54 29.96
CA ASP A 763 -16.95 -8.41 28.52
C ASP A 763 -15.98 -7.39 27.88
N ILE A 764 -15.68 -6.28 28.57
CA ILE A 764 -14.64 -5.33 28.16
C ILE A 764 -13.28 -6.03 28.14
N ARG A 765 -12.97 -6.90 29.11
CA ARG A 765 -11.72 -7.67 29.16
C ARG A 765 -11.59 -8.71 28.04
N ARG A 766 -12.71 -9.29 27.60
CA ARG A 766 -12.74 -10.25 26.47
C ARG A 766 -12.64 -9.56 25.12
N THR A 767 -13.04 -8.30 25.04
CA THR A 767 -12.88 -7.52 23.81
C THR A 767 -11.44 -7.02 23.77
N PRO A 768 -10.66 -7.34 22.72
CA PRO A 768 -9.27 -6.88 22.66
C PRO A 768 -9.25 -5.35 22.77
N PRO A 769 -8.49 -4.77 23.72
CA PRO A 769 -8.40 -3.33 23.83
C PRO A 769 -7.91 -2.75 22.49
N PRO A 770 -8.29 -1.51 22.14
CA PRO A 770 -7.64 -0.83 21.02
C PRO A 770 -6.14 -0.92 21.26
N LEU A 771 -5.42 -1.51 20.29
CA LEU A 771 -3.98 -1.71 20.43
C LEU A 771 -3.34 -0.33 20.59
N PRO A 772 -2.37 -0.18 21.51
CA PRO A 772 -1.62 1.06 21.60
C PRO A 772 -0.97 1.36 20.23
N PRO A 773 -0.87 2.62 19.82
CA PRO A 773 -0.21 2.99 18.57
C PRO A 773 1.19 2.34 18.55
N VAL A 774 1.49 1.61 17.49
CA VAL A 774 2.81 0.98 17.35
C VAL A 774 3.81 2.11 17.19
N PRO A 775 4.80 2.26 18.11
CA PRO A 775 5.76 3.33 17.98
C PRO A 775 6.57 3.12 16.70
N PRO A 776 6.74 4.16 15.86
CA PRO A 776 7.48 4.04 14.61
C PRO A 776 8.89 3.51 14.89
N GLY A 777 9.25 2.41 14.22
CA GLY A 777 10.57 1.78 14.34
C GLY A 777 10.69 0.58 15.30
N ARG A 778 9.60 0.14 15.95
CA ARG A 778 9.54 -1.20 16.58
C ARG A 778 8.75 -2.16 15.69
N SER A 779 9.45 -3.04 14.98
CA SER A 779 8.81 -4.19 14.35
C SER A 779 8.14 -5.04 15.44
N VAL A 780 6.86 -5.34 15.29
CA VAL A 780 6.18 -6.35 16.10
C VAL A 780 6.74 -7.71 15.67
N ALA A 781 7.74 -8.19 16.40
CA ALA A 781 8.23 -9.56 16.27
C ALA A 781 7.29 -10.53 16.97
#